data_AF-A0A3N0YZY8-F1
#
_entry.id   AF-A0A3N0YZY8-F1
#
_cell.length_a   1.000
_cell.length_b   1.000
_cell.length_c   1.000
_cell.angle_alpha   90.00
_cell.angle_beta   90.00
_cell.angle_gamma   90.00
#
_symmetry.space_group_name_H-M   'P 1'
#
loop_
_entity.id
_entity.type
_entity.pdbx_description
1 polymer ?
#
loop_
_entity_poly.entity_id
_entity_poly.type
_entity_poly.pdbx_seq_one_letter_code
_entity_poly.pdbx_strand_id
1 'polypeptide(L)'
;MASYAVAPPPRRRVSAAPRARSLHQPLTVVSLFGRRYKSCFLGIMSVSPDKRRKMESALEQIKKYTVVVADTGDFNAIEEYKPQDATTNPSLILAAAKMPTYQHLVDQAIKYGMANGGSEEEQVTNGMDKLFVSFGLEILKKVPGRVSTEVDARLSFDKEAMLSRAQRLISLYEEAGVSKERILIKLSSTWEGIQAGKELEEKHGIHCNMTLLFSFAQAVACAEARVTLISPFVGRILDWYKENTDRKNYEPHEDPGMFSDNSSDGNIQHLERYRTPDVSVCLRTPGVQSVTKIYNYYKKFNYSTVVMGASFRNTGEVKALAGCDLLTISPGLLGELSQDHSAVTCSLTPKGAKECDLEQIHLDEKSFRWLHNEDRMAVEKLSDGIRKFAADAVKLEAMIKWSAAVMRLNLWLLAVCLLSLTRITAGSILGAAVNIELLDQDRSQQVRAHYSLVSSLPCPALDELCNEVNCIDQLSSSPVKGVLPSPGWCLRQWQKNIPQNHTSTLQLGSDGAVSLHSRADLSVRSDTNGINQPPYVSLPPPVRLQAGCPQEIPVNVIDLDGDEIRCRYKAGLGEFMQLNEEKCTLLYEGGASLGQYSIQIMVEDFPSSVKNQIHNEAKPFSTVSVHLLITVESGSGCSAVPEFTGESPAGGAVIHVLPFEEVHVNIAVDSSVSEIAVIGPPGLFISPMETGMNSQSSVTLSWVRGPNQFAHLLSVCFAANTQSLQSHIRCMWLKQKLKCKERELRMSLVLPTSFLENLHFSDLQLNDPACPVFYNTTHVTTSFSLTGCGTKRMHLGSELLYTNTLRSINPNSTISRVATLILPLACRIPGQQAKGPIFKISIPEEVETFGAVSFWIEFHLPGEGPLAVETRLPRMRSSQPVRAAREIRATGRMETLDLHVFSNCSLDRAELMMYVECLVQLCVTTKQSQRCPDPCTETPDKSIVNSILTHNYTVRSGPVHLIKATETSTTTAKPTPTVKPGAQPSTSQVTTASASHALGRGAFWVIAVSLAVLLL
;
A
#
# COMPACT_ATOMS: atom_id res chain seq x y z
N MET A 1 -68.27 -27.81 -33.38
CA MET A 1 -67.74 -28.86 -34.27
C MET A 1 -66.70 -29.61 -33.43
N ALA A 2 -66.93 -30.81 -32.86
CA ALA A 2 -67.32 -32.12 -33.44
C ALA A 2 -66.18 -32.72 -34.29
N SER A 3 -65.77 -34.01 -34.23
CA SER A 3 -66.17 -35.22 -33.43
C SER A 3 -65.11 -36.36 -33.69
N TYR A 4 -65.07 -37.60 -33.14
CA TYR A 4 -65.85 -38.40 -32.16
C TYR A 4 -65.00 -39.62 -31.65
N ALA A 5 -65.04 -39.96 -30.34
CA ALA A 5 -64.90 -41.33 -29.74
C ALA A 5 -63.61 -42.18 -30.02
N VAL A 6 -63.31 -43.35 -29.42
CA VAL A 6 -64.05 -44.44 -28.73
C VAL A 6 -63.21 -45.07 -27.57
N ALA A 7 -63.85 -45.80 -26.63
CA ALA A 7 -63.27 -46.62 -25.53
C ALA A 7 -64.17 -47.89 -25.30
N PRO A 8 -64.00 -48.84 -24.33
CA PRO A 8 -63.07 -48.98 -23.16
C PRO A 8 -62.37 -50.40 -23.20
N PRO A 9 -62.27 -51.34 -22.19
CA PRO A 9 -62.42 -51.32 -20.72
C PRO A 9 -61.21 -51.88 -19.85
N PRO A 10 -61.20 -53.04 -19.11
CA PRO A 10 -60.96 -52.90 -17.64
C PRO A 10 -60.07 -53.93 -16.84
N ARG A 11 -59.72 -53.52 -15.60
CA ARG A 11 -59.19 -54.28 -14.40
C ARG A 11 -57.67 -54.56 -14.39
N ARG A 12 -56.94 -54.63 -13.25
CA ARG A 12 -57.25 -54.79 -11.78
C ARG A 12 -56.47 -53.73 -10.93
N ARG A 13 -57.04 -53.13 -9.86
CA ARG A 13 -56.86 -53.35 -8.39
C ARG A 13 -55.38 -53.44 -7.88
N VAL A 14 -54.93 -52.84 -6.75
CA VAL A 14 -55.63 -52.14 -5.62
C VAL A 14 -54.75 -51.13 -4.82
N SER A 15 -55.39 -50.32 -3.96
CA SER A 15 -55.01 -49.16 -3.09
C SER A 15 -53.62 -48.91 -2.44
N ALA A 16 -53.11 -47.68 -2.64
CA ALA A 16 -52.86 -46.56 -1.68
C ALA A 16 -52.06 -46.67 -0.33
N ALA A 17 -51.11 -45.73 -0.17
CA ALA A 17 -50.61 -45.05 1.08
C ALA A 17 -49.78 -45.89 2.11
N PRO A 18 -49.09 -45.30 3.13
CA PRO A 18 -49.03 -43.89 3.56
C PRO A 18 -47.61 -43.32 3.95
N ARG A 19 -47.63 -42.07 4.45
CA ARG A 19 -46.74 -41.34 5.40
C ARG A 19 -45.44 -42.01 5.91
N ALA A 20 -44.37 -41.20 6.02
CA ALA A 20 -43.16 -41.52 6.80
C ALA A 20 -42.97 -40.60 8.03
N ARG A 21 -42.72 -41.19 9.22
CA ARG A 21 -42.07 -40.54 10.38
C ARG A 21 -41.52 -41.58 11.37
N SER A 22 -40.22 -41.49 11.62
CA SER A 22 -39.48 -41.82 12.88
C SER A 22 -39.59 -43.21 13.57
N LEU A 23 -38.38 -43.74 13.88
CA LEU A 23 -37.92 -44.43 15.11
C LEU A 23 -37.75 -45.98 15.18
N HIS A 24 -36.58 -46.31 15.74
CA HIS A 24 -36.17 -47.49 16.54
C HIS A 24 -35.43 -48.72 15.95
N GLN A 25 -34.66 -49.31 16.89
CA GLN A 25 -33.75 -50.47 16.91
C GLN A 25 -34.55 -51.82 17.00
N PRO A 26 -34.02 -53.08 17.19
CA PRO A 26 -32.74 -53.44 17.85
C PRO A 26 -32.01 -54.82 17.61
N LEU A 27 -30.84 -54.96 18.27
CA LEU A 27 -30.28 -56.12 19.03
C LEU A 27 -29.78 -57.48 18.40
N THR A 28 -28.44 -57.69 18.53
CA THR A 28 -27.64 -58.90 18.97
C THR A 28 -27.60 -60.29 18.26
N VAL A 29 -26.37 -60.88 18.27
CA VAL A 29 -25.92 -62.26 18.67
C VAL A 29 -24.50 -62.49 18.05
N VAL A 30 -23.36 -62.65 18.76
CA VAL A 30 -22.85 -63.66 19.73
C VAL A 30 -22.40 -64.98 19.05
N SER A 31 -21.20 -65.58 19.22
CA SER A 31 -20.05 -65.36 20.17
C SER A 31 -18.68 -65.14 19.45
N LEU A 32 -17.48 -65.71 19.70
CA LEU A 32 -16.96 -66.98 20.29
C LEU A 32 -15.67 -66.80 21.20
N PHE A 33 -14.81 -67.82 21.32
CA PHE A 33 -13.63 -68.01 22.20
C PHE A 33 -12.26 -67.76 21.50
N GLY A 34 -11.09 -67.53 22.16
CA GLY A 34 -10.77 -67.27 23.58
C GLY A 34 -9.36 -67.74 24.05
N ARG A 35 -8.75 -67.06 25.05
CA ARG A 35 -7.50 -67.39 25.82
C ARG A 35 -6.14 -67.21 25.04
N ARG A 36 -4.95 -66.95 25.64
CA ARG A 36 -4.50 -66.75 27.05
C ARG A 36 -3.12 -66.03 27.18
N TYR A 37 -2.86 -65.50 28.39
CA TYR A 37 -1.55 -65.16 29.04
C TYR A 37 -0.80 -63.83 28.78
N LYS A 38 -0.04 -63.44 29.82
CA LYS A 38 0.48 -62.10 30.15
C LYS A 38 1.98 -61.97 29.85
N SER A 39 2.43 -60.75 29.52
CA SER A 39 3.53 -60.02 30.18
C SER A 39 3.63 -58.60 29.58
N CYS A 40 4.13 -57.53 30.19
CA CYS A 40 4.11 -56.92 31.52
C CYS A 40 4.96 -55.62 31.38
N PHE A 41 4.67 -54.57 32.16
CA PHE A 41 5.43 -53.32 32.33
C PHE A 41 5.47 -52.22 31.23
N LEU A 42 5.33 -50.97 31.73
CA LEU A 42 5.71 -49.64 31.21
C LEU A 42 5.24 -49.23 29.79
N GLY A 43 4.58 -48.08 29.58
CA GLY A 43 3.99 -47.13 30.54
C GLY A 43 4.10 -45.66 30.10
N ILE A 44 2.98 -45.08 29.65
CA ILE A 44 2.61 -43.65 29.63
C ILE A 44 1.11 -43.61 29.31
N MET A 45 0.31 -42.84 30.03
CA MET A 45 -1.14 -42.75 29.79
C MET A 45 -1.46 -41.67 28.75
N SER A 46 -2.12 -42.06 27.65
CA SER A 46 -2.75 -41.11 26.74
C SER A 46 -4.03 -40.54 27.38
N VAL A 47 -4.13 -39.21 27.44
CA VAL A 47 -5.34 -38.53 27.91
C VAL A 47 -6.37 -38.50 26.77
N SER A 48 -7.61 -38.89 27.07
CA SER A 48 -8.73 -38.93 26.12
C SER A 48 -9.08 -37.51 25.61
N PRO A 49 -9.42 -37.32 24.31
CA PRO A 49 -9.47 -35.98 23.68
C PRO A 49 -10.67 -35.10 24.06
N ASP A 50 -11.54 -35.52 24.98
CA ASP A 50 -12.93 -35.04 25.08
C ASP A 50 -13.19 -34.02 26.23
N LYS A 51 -12.20 -33.17 26.57
CA LYS A 51 -12.37 -32.05 27.52
C LYS A 51 -11.59 -30.78 27.15
N ARG A 52 -11.66 -30.33 25.89
CA ARG A 52 -11.34 -28.91 25.57
C ARG A 52 -12.50 -28.01 25.99
N ARG A 53 -12.44 -27.48 27.21
CA ARG A 53 -13.31 -26.37 27.65
C ARG A 53 -13.04 -25.19 26.73
N LYS A 54 -14.02 -24.77 25.93
CA LYS A 54 -13.87 -23.65 24.99
C LYS A 54 -13.62 -22.38 25.81
N MET A 55 -12.41 -21.81 25.75
CA MET A 55 -12.11 -20.57 26.46
C MET A 55 -12.91 -19.44 25.82
N GLU A 56 -13.46 -18.60 26.69
CA GLU A 56 -14.24 -17.42 26.32
C GLU A 56 -13.29 -16.32 25.85
N SER A 57 -13.68 -15.52 24.87
CA SER A 57 -12.84 -14.41 24.40
C SER A 57 -12.91 -13.21 25.34
N ALA A 58 -11.93 -12.33 25.29
CA ALA A 58 -11.92 -11.09 26.05
C ALA A 58 -13.16 -10.23 25.74
N LEU A 59 -13.61 -10.22 24.47
CA LEU A 59 -14.84 -9.54 24.05
C LEU A 59 -16.09 -10.06 24.78
N GLU A 60 -16.29 -11.37 24.84
CA GLU A 60 -17.45 -11.96 25.52
C GLU A 60 -17.35 -11.88 27.06
N GLN A 61 -16.14 -11.79 27.61
CA GLN A 61 -15.93 -11.44 29.02
C GLN A 61 -16.30 -9.98 29.32
N ILE A 62 -15.90 -9.02 28.47
CA ILE A 62 -16.24 -7.59 28.62
C ILE A 62 -17.76 -7.37 28.57
N LYS A 63 -18.47 -8.05 27.66
CA LYS A 63 -19.93 -7.99 27.50
C LYS A 63 -20.74 -8.33 28.78
N LYS A 64 -20.11 -8.93 29.81
CA LYS A 64 -20.73 -9.23 31.11
C LYS A 64 -20.76 -8.05 32.07
N TYR A 65 -19.86 -7.09 31.87
CA TYR A 65 -19.67 -5.94 32.76
C TYR A 65 -20.02 -4.61 32.09
N THR A 66 -20.01 -4.58 30.75
CA THR A 66 -20.08 -3.37 29.93
C THR A 66 -20.84 -3.64 28.64
N VAL A 67 -21.66 -2.68 28.22
CA VAL A 67 -22.35 -2.72 26.92
C VAL A 67 -21.37 -2.34 25.81
N VAL A 68 -21.17 -3.26 24.86
CA VAL A 68 -20.26 -3.03 23.71
C VAL A 68 -20.98 -2.30 22.58
N VAL A 69 -20.33 -1.25 22.09
CA VAL A 69 -20.76 -0.36 21.01
C VAL A 69 -19.69 -0.38 19.90
N ALA A 70 -20.09 -0.30 18.63
CA ALA A 70 -19.15 -0.24 17.51
C ALA A 70 -18.94 1.19 16.99
N ASP A 71 -17.69 1.64 16.90
CA ASP A 71 -17.30 2.94 16.31
C ASP A 71 -16.96 2.74 14.83
N THR A 72 -17.98 2.73 13.97
CA THR A 72 -17.83 2.46 12.53
C THR A 72 -18.99 3.00 11.68
N GLY A 73 -18.69 3.35 10.43
CA GLY A 73 -19.68 3.55 9.35
C GLY A 73 -19.84 2.33 8.42
N ASP A 74 -19.03 1.29 8.60
CA ASP A 74 -19.08 0.04 7.83
C ASP A 74 -20.06 -0.95 8.49
N PHE A 75 -21.13 -1.28 7.77
CA PHE A 75 -22.21 -2.15 8.25
C PHE A 75 -21.77 -3.62 8.40
N ASN A 76 -20.73 -4.06 7.68
CA ASN A 76 -20.27 -5.45 7.71
C ASN A 76 -19.71 -5.80 9.10
N ALA A 77 -18.89 -4.91 9.67
CA ALA A 77 -18.35 -5.06 11.02
C ALA A 77 -19.44 -5.06 12.11
N ILE A 78 -20.54 -4.32 11.90
CA ILE A 78 -21.67 -4.31 12.84
C ILE A 78 -22.38 -5.68 12.85
N GLU A 79 -22.54 -6.30 11.68
CA GLU A 79 -23.15 -7.63 11.55
C GLU A 79 -22.25 -8.76 12.09
N GLU A 80 -20.93 -8.60 12.03
CA GLU A 80 -19.94 -9.51 12.61
C GLU A 80 -19.99 -9.52 14.16
N TYR A 81 -19.75 -8.38 14.81
CA TYR A 81 -19.57 -8.32 16.28
C TYR A 81 -20.87 -8.16 17.08
N LYS A 82 -21.97 -7.78 16.41
CA LYS A 82 -23.33 -7.61 16.96
C LYS A 82 -23.36 -6.73 18.22
N PRO A 83 -22.99 -5.45 18.09
CA PRO A 83 -22.99 -4.49 19.19
C PRO A 83 -24.43 -4.09 19.56
N GLN A 84 -24.60 -3.49 20.74
CA GLN A 84 -25.90 -3.02 21.22
C GLN A 84 -26.30 -1.69 20.57
N ASP A 85 -25.42 -0.69 20.62
CA ASP A 85 -25.52 0.61 19.95
C ASP A 85 -24.36 0.72 18.93
N ALA A 86 -24.36 1.75 18.09
CA ALA A 86 -23.21 2.11 17.24
C ALA A 86 -22.97 3.64 17.18
N THR A 87 -21.73 4.05 16.90
CA THR A 87 -21.34 5.45 16.77
C THR A 87 -20.75 5.77 15.40
N THR A 88 -21.22 6.86 14.80
CA THR A 88 -20.56 7.50 13.65
C THR A 88 -19.90 8.82 14.07
N ASN A 89 -19.12 9.40 13.16
CA ASN A 89 -18.53 10.74 13.20
C ASN A 89 -18.15 11.14 11.76
N PRO A 90 -17.82 12.42 11.46
CA PRO A 90 -17.52 12.85 10.10
C PRO A 90 -16.38 12.08 9.42
N SER A 91 -15.35 11.68 10.16
CA SER A 91 -14.24 10.86 9.63
C SER A 91 -14.70 9.44 9.23
N LEU A 92 -15.58 8.82 10.02
CA LEU A 92 -16.15 7.50 9.74
C LEU A 92 -17.12 7.54 8.55
N ILE A 93 -17.97 8.56 8.45
CA ILE A 93 -18.86 8.76 7.29
C ILE A 93 -18.04 9.02 6.03
N LEU A 94 -16.97 9.83 6.10
CA LEU A 94 -16.07 10.08 4.97
C LEU A 94 -15.30 8.82 4.53
N ALA A 95 -14.93 7.94 5.46
CA ALA A 95 -14.30 6.66 5.13
C ALA A 95 -15.30 5.71 4.44
N ALA A 96 -16.50 5.54 5.02
CA ALA A 96 -17.52 4.64 4.48
C ALA A 96 -18.09 5.14 3.14
N ALA A 97 -18.34 6.43 2.99
CA ALA A 97 -18.87 7.03 1.76
C ALA A 97 -17.90 6.97 0.55
N LYS A 98 -16.64 6.55 0.75
CA LYS A 98 -15.68 6.23 -0.33
C LYS A 98 -15.70 4.76 -0.74
N MET A 99 -16.39 3.89 -0.01
CA MET A 99 -16.47 2.46 -0.36
C MET A 99 -17.44 2.26 -1.53
N PRO A 100 -17.09 1.48 -2.57
CA PRO A 100 -17.98 1.21 -3.71
C PRO A 100 -19.36 0.69 -3.29
N THR A 101 -19.40 -0.20 -2.29
CA THR A 101 -20.61 -0.79 -1.70
C THR A 101 -21.64 0.24 -1.25
N TYR A 102 -21.21 1.44 -0.83
CA TYR A 102 -22.07 2.47 -0.22
C TYR A 102 -22.33 3.69 -1.12
N GLN A 103 -21.86 3.69 -2.37
CA GLN A 103 -22.13 4.78 -3.32
C GLN A 103 -23.63 5.00 -3.54
N HIS A 104 -24.44 3.93 -3.46
CA HIS A 104 -25.90 4.04 -3.58
C HIS A 104 -26.55 4.94 -2.51
N LEU A 105 -25.93 5.12 -1.33
CA LEU A 105 -26.39 6.06 -0.29
C LEU A 105 -25.94 7.49 -0.61
N VAL A 106 -24.73 7.65 -1.15
CA VAL A 106 -24.18 8.95 -1.61
C VAL A 106 -25.04 9.51 -2.75
N ASP A 107 -25.36 8.66 -3.73
CA ASP A 107 -26.27 8.95 -4.83
C ASP A 107 -27.66 9.41 -4.36
N GLN A 108 -28.25 8.70 -3.39
CA GLN A 108 -29.55 9.06 -2.81
C GLN A 108 -29.48 10.40 -2.07
N ALA A 109 -28.39 10.65 -1.35
CA ALA A 109 -28.16 11.92 -0.66
C ALA A 109 -28.00 13.09 -1.63
N ILE A 110 -27.23 12.92 -2.72
CA ILE A 110 -27.09 13.92 -3.80
C ILE A 110 -28.45 14.21 -4.47
N LYS A 111 -29.21 13.14 -4.80
CA LYS A 111 -30.55 13.26 -5.40
C LYS A 111 -31.52 13.98 -4.46
N TYR A 112 -31.49 13.70 -3.16
CA TYR A 112 -32.28 14.43 -2.15
C TYR A 112 -31.86 15.90 -2.05
N GLY A 113 -30.56 16.18 -1.99
CA GLY A 113 -30.02 17.54 -1.97
C GLY A 113 -30.51 18.36 -3.16
N MET A 114 -30.34 17.84 -4.38
CA MET A 114 -30.82 18.49 -5.61
C MET A 114 -32.34 18.65 -5.68
N ALA A 115 -33.11 17.68 -5.19
CA ALA A 115 -34.57 17.71 -5.25
C ALA A 115 -35.22 18.76 -4.32
N ASN A 116 -34.53 19.17 -3.25
CA ASN A 116 -35.01 20.22 -2.34
C ASN A 116 -34.74 21.65 -2.86
N GLY A 117 -34.00 21.80 -3.96
CA GLY A 117 -33.68 23.11 -4.54
C GLY A 117 -32.73 23.95 -3.68
N GLY A 118 -32.83 25.28 -3.79
CA GLY A 118 -31.93 26.22 -3.12
C GLY A 118 -30.59 26.43 -3.85
N SER A 119 -29.67 27.15 -3.20
CA SER A 119 -28.29 27.37 -3.66
C SER A 119 -27.49 26.07 -3.74
N GLU A 120 -26.29 26.11 -4.31
CA GLU A 120 -25.42 24.92 -4.31
C GLU A 120 -24.99 24.53 -2.90
N GLU A 121 -24.73 25.50 -2.01
CA GLU A 121 -24.46 25.26 -0.59
C GLU A 121 -25.67 24.63 0.11
N GLU A 122 -26.89 25.07 -0.17
CA GLU A 122 -28.12 24.51 0.41
C GLU A 122 -28.37 23.07 -0.07
N GLN A 123 -28.17 22.79 -1.37
CA GLN A 123 -28.27 21.43 -1.92
C GLN A 123 -27.22 20.50 -1.33
N VAL A 124 -25.98 20.96 -1.16
CA VAL A 124 -24.88 20.18 -0.56
C VAL A 124 -25.10 19.96 0.93
N THR A 125 -25.63 20.96 1.65
CA THR A 125 -25.96 20.84 3.08
C THR A 125 -27.08 19.82 3.30
N ASN A 126 -28.18 19.92 2.54
CA ASN A 126 -29.25 18.91 2.59
C ASN A 126 -28.76 17.52 2.16
N GLY A 127 -27.81 17.45 1.22
CA GLY A 127 -27.13 16.22 0.84
C GLY A 127 -26.31 15.62 1.99
N MET A 128 -25.49 16.41 2.69
CA MET A 128 -24.73 15.96 3.86
C MET A 128 -25.64 15.43 4.98
N ASP A 129 -26.65 16.22 5.36
CA ASP A 129 -27.58 15.84 6.43
C ASP A 129 -28.31 14.54 6.07
N LYS A 130 -28.76 14.40 4.81
CA LYS A 130 -29.36 13.16 4.34
C LYS A 130 -28.37 11.98 4.31
N LEU A 131 -27.10 12.21 3.96
CA LEU A 131 -26.09 11.14 3.92
C LEU A 131 -25.81 10.58 5.32
N PHE A 132 -25.64 11.44 6.32
CA PHE A 132 -25.45 11.04 7.73
C PHE A 132 -26.65 10.23 8.23
N VAL A 133 -27.87 10.70 7.93
CA VAL A 133 -29.11 9.99 8.28
C VAL A 133 -29.23 8.65 7.56
N SER A 134 -28.95 8.58 6.25
CA SER A 134 -28.98 7.33 5.47
C SER A 134 -28.02 6.28 6.03
N PHE A 135 -26.79 6.66 6.42
CA PHE A 135 -25.87 5.75 7.09
C PHE A 135 -26.43 5.25 8.44
N GLY A 136 -27.03 6.14 9.24
CA GLY A 136 -27.68 5.74 10.50
C GLY A 136 -28.90 4.85 10.31
N LEU A 137 -29.69 5.04 9.25
CA LEU A 137 -30.83 4.19 8.91
C LEU A 137 -30.42 2.75 8.59
N GLU A 138 -29.32 2.54 7.86
CA GLU A 138 -28.79 1.19 7.62
C GLU A 138 -28.21 0.55 8.91
N ILE A 139 -27.53 1.34 9.74
CA ILE A 139 -27.02 0.91 11.05
C ILE A 139 -28.16 0.42 11.95
N LEU A 140 -29.28 1.14 12.02
CA LEU A 140 -30.42 0.82 12.89
C LEU A 140 -31.21 -0.44 12.47
N LYS A 141 -30.98 -0.96 11.25
CA LYS A 141 -31.45 -2.29 10.82
C LYS A 141 -30.58 -3.43 11.35
N LYS A 142 -29.34 -3.13 11.77
CA LYS A 142 -28.32 -4.10 12.21
C LYS A 142 -28.11 -4.10 13.72
N VAL A 143 -28.25 -2.95 14.39
CA VAL A 143 -28.18 -2.83 15.86
C VAL A 143 -29.58 -2.83 16.51
N PRO A 144 -29.78 -3.46 17.67
CA PRO A 144 -31.06 -3.41 18.40
C PRO A 144 -31.27 -2.08 19.13
N GLY A 145 -30.19 -1.42 19.56
CA GLY A 145 -30.20 -0.15 20.28
C GLY A 145 -30.03 1.05 19.36
N ARG A 146 -29.24 2.04 19.79
CA ARG A 146 -29.20 3.39 19.21
C ARG A 146 -28.07 3.60 18.21
N VAL A 147 -28.20 4.62 17.36
CA VAL A 147 -27.10 5.16 16.55
C VAL A 147 -26.77 6.58 17.00
N SER A 148 -25.48 6.87 17.23
CA SER A 148 -25.03 8.26 17.40
C SER A 148 -24.74 8.91 16.04
N THR A 149 -25.35 10.06 15.76
CA THR A 149 -25.19 10.85 14.54
C THR A 149 -24.64 12.23 14.90
N GLU A 150 -23.50 12.61 14.33
CA GLU A 150 -22.77 13.82 14.73
C GLU A 150 -23.21 15.06 13.95
N VAL A 151 -23.46 16.16 14.66
CA VAL A 151 -23.70 17.49 14.07
C VAL A 151 -22.40 18.02 13.47
N ASP A 152 -22.51 18.83 12.41
CA ASP A 152 -21.38 19.49 11.78
C ASP A 152 -20.49 20.23 12.79
N ALA A 153 -19.25 19.75 12.93
CA ALA A 153 -18.29 20.28 13.90
C ALA A 153 -17.94 21.76 13.67
N ARG A 154 -18.20 22.33 12.47
CA ARG A 154 -18.07 23.78 12.24
C ARG A 154 -19.01 24.60 13.12
N LEU A 155 -20.14 24.03 13.56
CA LEU A 155 -21.12 24.66 14.43
C LEU A 155 -20.77 24.57 15.92
N SER A 156 -19.64 23.94 16.30
CA SER A 156 -19.29 23.63 17.72
C SER A 156 -19.25 24.84 18.68
N PHE A 157 -19.25 26.07 18.18
CA PHE A 157 -19.26 27.30 18.97
C PHE A 157 -20.51 28.18 18.73
N ASP A 158 -21.53 27.65 18.05
CA ASP A 158 -22.83 28.28 17.84
C ASP A 158 -23.94 27.36 18.37
N LYS A 159 -24.45 27.70 19.56
CA LYS A 159 -25.53 26.96 20.23
C LYS A 159 -26.78 26.85 19.35
N GLU A 160 -27.22 27.95 18.74
CA GLU A 160 -28.50 28.00 18.03
C GLU A 160 -28.43 27.26 16.68
N ALA A 161 -27.29 27.35 15.99
CA ALA A 161 -27.03 26.53 14.81
C ALA A 161 -26.95 25.03 15.14
N MET A 162 -26.34 24.64 16.27
CA MET A 162 -26.37 23.25 16.75
C MET A 162 -27.78 22.77 17.08
N LEU A 163 -28.60 23.58 17.77
CA LEU A 163 -30.00 23.25 18.05
C LEU A 163 -30.82 23.05 16.77
N SER A 164 -30.69 23.98 15.80
CA SER A 164 -31.35 23.92 14.50
C SER A 164 -30.96 22.67 13.71
N ARG A 165 -29.64 22.37 13.62
CA ARG A 165 -29.15 21.19 12.91
C ARG A 165 -29.54 19.88 13.58
N ALA A 166 -29.51 19.83 14.92
CA ALA A 166 -29.97 18.67 15.68
C ALA A 166 -31.44 18.33 15.39
N GLN A 167 -32.32 19.34 15.39
CA GLN A 167 -33.74 19.17 15.07
C GLN A 167 -33.96 18.76 13.61
N ARG A 168 -33.18 19.31 12.65
CA ARG A 168 -33.20 18.89 11.24
C ARG A 168 -32.77 17.43 11.05
N LEU A 169 -31.73 16.96 11.73
CA LEU A 169 -31.31 15.56 11.68
C LEU A 169 -32.38 14.63 12.25
N ILE A 170 -33.06 15.01 13.33
CA ILE A 170 -34.21 14.26 13.87
C ILE A 170 -35.39 14.24 12.89
N SER A 171 -35.75 15.36 12.24
CA SER A 171 -36.83 15.38 11.24
C SER A 171 -36.57 14.37 10.13
N LEU A 172 -35.32 14.29 9.64
CA LEU A 172 -34.91 13.38 8.58
C LEU A 172 -34.96 11.88 8.99
N TYR A 173 -34.86 11.57 10.28
CA TYR A 173 -35.11 10.22 10.82
C TYR A 173 -36.61 9.93 10.96
N GLU A 174 -37.40 10.90 11.43
CA GLU A 174 -38.86 10.78 11.58
C GLU A 174 -39.56 10.69 10.21
N GLU A 175 -39.10 11.45 9.21
CA GLU A 175 -39.43 11.32 7.77
C GLU A 175 -39.19 9.90 7.23
N ALA A 176 -38.24 9.17 7.82
CA ALA A 176 -37.90 7.78 7.47
C ALA A 176 -38.55 6.74 8.41
N GLY A 177 -39.48 7.14 9.27
CA GLY A 177 -40.20 6.26 10.19
C GLY A 177 -39.40 5.82 11.43
N VAL A 178 -38.27 6.46 11.72
CA VAL A 178 -37.44 6.18 12.90
C VAL A 178 -37.70 7.21 13.99
N SER A 179 -38.14 6.73 15.15
CA SER A 179 -38.32 7.56 16.35
C SER A 179 -36.97 8.01 16.91
N LYS A 180 -36.90 9.27 17.36
CA LYS A 180 -35.74 9.88 18.04
C LYS A 180 -35.19 9.08 19.23
N GLU A 181 -36.00 8.23 19.87
CA GLU A 181 -35.56 7.29 20.93
C GLU A 181 -34.45 6.32 20.48
N ARG A 182 -34.35 6.05 19.16
CA ARG A 182 -33.28 5.25 18.55
C ARG A 182 -32.02 6.07 18.22
N ILE A 183 -32.03 7.39 18.42
CA ILE A 183 -30.98 8.32 17.99
C ILE A 183 -30.26 8.92 19.20
N LEU A 184 -28.96 9.15 19.04
CA LEU A 184 -28.20 10.07 19.89
C LEU A 184 -27.63 11.17 19.00
N ILE A 185 -28.09 12.41 19.16
CA ILE A 185 -27.47 13.56 18.50
C ILE A 185 -26.13 13.85 19.18
N LYS A 186 -25.05 13.77 18.41
CA LYS A 186 -23.70 13.81 18.93
C LYS A 186 -23.08 15.19 18.71
N LEU A 187 -22.63 15.82 19.80
CA LEU A 187 -22.21 17.22 19.87
C LEU A 187 -20.82 17.35 20.49
N SER A 188 -20.01 18.29 20.01
CA SER A 188 -18.72 18.63 20.62
C SER A 188 -18.93 19.16 22.06
N SER A 189 -18.12 18.71 23.00
CA SER A 189 -18.18 19.12 24.42
C SER A 189 -17.55 20.50 24.68
N THR A 190 -17.89 21.49 23.86
CA THR A 190 -17.67 22.92 24.13
C THR A 190 -18.69 23.42 25.15
N TRP A 191 -18.56 24.65 25.65
CA TRP A 191 -19.61 25.21 26.51
C TRP A 191 -20.93 25.33 25.73
N GLU A 192 -20.83 25.85 24.52
CA GLU A 192 -21.93 26.11 23.60
C GLU A 192 -22.65 24.80 23.21
N GLY A 193 -21.88 23.72 22.99
CA GLY A 193 -22.40 22.39 22.70
C GLY A 193 -23.03 21.69 23.90
N ILE A 194 -22.49 21.86 25.11
CA ILE A 194 -23.09 21.35 26.35
C ILE A 194 -24.43 22.07 26.62
N GLN A 195 -24.48 23.39 26.41
CA GLN A 195 -25.70 24.18 26.58
C GLN A 195 -26.74 23.90 25.47
N ALA A 196 -26.31 23.53 24.25
CA ALA A 196 -27.20 23.00 23.21
C ALA A 196 -27.75 21.61 23.60
N GLY A 197 -26.89 20.70 24.06
CA GLY A 197 -27.27 19.36 24.52
C GLY A 197 -28.28 19.41 25.68
N LYS A 198 -28.07 20.29 26.66
CA LYS A 198 -29.03 20.56 27.74
C LYS A 198 -30.41 20.92 27.22
N GLU A 199 -30.48 21.85 26.26
CA GLU A 199 -31.74 22.35 25.73
C GLU A 199 -32.47 21.31 24.84
N LEU A 200 -31.72 20.50 24.07
CA LEU A 200 -32.27 19.36 23.33
C LEU A 200 -32.92 18.33 24.25
N GLU A 201 -32.28 18.00 25.37
CA GLU A 201 -32.81 17.06 26.36
C GLU A 201 -34.01 17.66 27.11
N GLU A 202 -33.85 18.85 27.72
CA GLU A 202 -34.86 19.45 28.61
C GLU A 202 -36.10 19.98 27.88
N LYS A 203 -35.98 20.53 26.65
CA LYS A 203 -37.11 21.13 25.92
C LYS A 203 -37.65 20.29 24.78
N HIS A 204 -36.78 19.54 24.09
CA HIS A 204 -37.16 18.80 22.87
C HIS A 204 -37.24 17.28 23.10
N GLY A 205 -36.70 16.76 24.21
CA GLY A 205 -36.52 15.33 24.43
C GLY A 205 -35.75 14.68 23.28
N ILE A 206 -34.62 15.29 22.88
CA ILE A 206 -33.71 14.80 21.85
C ILE A 206 -32.43 14.37 22.56
N HIS A 207 -32.19 13.06 22.62
CA HIS A 207 -31.11 12.50 23.41
C HIS A 207 -29.74 12.77 22.81
N CYS A 208 -28.79 13.16 23.67
CA CYS A 208 -27.48 13.68 23.26
C CYS A 208 -26.31 12.78 23.67
N ASN A 209 -25.27 12.78 22.82
CA ASN A 209 -23.97 12.17 23.04
C ASN A 209 -22.88 13.24 22.99
N MET A 210 -22.34 13.64 24.15
CA MET A 210 -21.30 14.68 24.20
C MET A 210 -19.92 14.08 23.91
N THR A 211 -19.37 14.40 22.74
CA THR A 211 -18.10 13.89 22.20
C THR A 211 -16.96 14.91 22.34
N LEU A 212 -15.72 14.52 22.03
CA LEU A 212 -14.51 15.35 22.25
C LEU A 212 -14.38 15.82 23.72
N LEU A 213 -14.78 14.94 24.64
CA LEU A 213 -14.66 15.17 26.08
C LEU A 213 -13.29 14.64 26.55
N PHE A 214 -12.49 15.54 27.10
CA PHE A 214 -11.11 15.28 27.55
C PHE A 214 -10.88 15.67 29.01
N SER A 215 -11.35 16.86 29.41
CA SER A 215 -11.17 17.39 30.77
C SER A 215 -12.30 16.99 31.71
N PHE A 216 -11.97 16.98 33.01
CA PHE A 216 -12.93 16.81 34.08
C PHE A 216 -13.98 17.94 34.12
N ALA A 217 -13.63 19.17 33.71
CA ALA A 217 -14.57 20.29 33.63
C ALA A 217 -15.72 20.01 32.64
N GLN A 218 -15.41 19.44 31.47
CA GLN A 218 -16.43 19.02 30.49
C GLN A 218 -17.32 17.91 31.06
N ALA A 219 -16.75 16.96 31.79
CA ALA A 219 -17.52 15.90 32.43
C ALA A 219 -18.51 16.44 33.47
N VAL A 220 -18.10 17.35 34.34
CA VAL A 220 -19.01 17.97 35.32
C VAL A 220 -20.11 18.75 34.61
N ALA A 221 -19.76 19.64 33.68
CA ALA A 221 -20.75 20.45 32.95
C ALA A 221 -21.77 19.58 32.18
N CYS A 222 -21.35 18.47 31.56
CA CYS A 222 -22.26 17.52 30.93
C CYS A 222 -23.23 16.86 31.94
N ALA A 223 -22.75 16.52 33.13
CA ALA A 223 -23.54 15.88 34.18
C ALA A 223 -24.60 16.85 34.75
N GLU A 224 -24.25 18.12 34.93
CA GLU A 224 -25.16 19.18 35.36
C GLU A 224 -26.13 19.62 34.26
N ALA A 225 -25.74 19.49 33.00
CA ALA A 225 -26.61 19.60 31.82
C ALA A 225 -27.55 18.41 31.62
N ARG A 226 -27.40 17.33 32.41
CA ARG A 226 -28.24 16.11 32.40
C ARG A 226 -28.34 15.42 31.04
N VAL A 227 -27.30 15.53 30.22
CA VAL A 227 -27.24 14.85 28.91
C VAL A 227 -27.36 13.34 29.07
N THR A 228 -27.92 12.65 28.08
CA THR A 228 -28.14 11.20 28.12
C THR A 228 -26.82 10.43 28.20
N LEU A 229 -25.81 10.85 27.42
CA LEU A 229 -24.54 10.13 27.30
C LEU A 229 -23.35 11.07 27.09
N ILE A 230 -22.19 10.69 27.64
CA ILE A 230 -20.89 11.28 27.33
C ILE A 230 -19.95 10.25 26.68
N SER A 231 -19.14 10.71 25.73
CA SER A 231 -18.05 9.95 25.10
C SER A 231 -16.68 10.52 25.47
N PRO A 232 -16.14 10.25 26.68
CA PRO A 232 -14.78 10.64 27.05
C PRO A 232 -13.73 9.82 26.30
N PHE A 233 -12.75 10.51 25.71
CA PHE A 233 -11.76 9.90 24.82
C PHE A 233 -10.53 9.40 25.60
N VAL A 234 -10.11 8.17 25.33
CA VAL A 234 -8.98 7.52 26.00
C VAL A 234 -7.68 7.71 25.22
N GLY A 235 -7.63 7.18 23.99
CA GLY A 235 -6.40 7.10 23.21
C GLY A 235 -5.85 8.46 22.78
N ARG A 236 -6.71 9.45 22.48
CA ARG A 236 -6.24 10.82 22.15
C ARG A 236 -5.58 11.54 23.33
N ILE A 237 -5.89 11.14 24.57
CA ILE A 237 -5.18 11.60 25.77
C ILE A 237 -3.80 10.93 25.84
N LEU A 238 -3.74 9.61 25.64
CA LEU A 238 -2.46 8.88 25.57
C LEU A 238 -1.53 9.47 24.48
N ASP A 239 -2.06 9.77 23.29
CA ASP A 239 -1.31 10.44 22.22
C ASP A 239 -0.70 11.75 22.71
N TRP A 240 -1.49 12.63 23.35
CA TRP A 240 -1.01 13.93 23.84
C TRP A 240 0.15 13.80 24.84
N TYR A 241 0.04 12.89 25.80
CA TYR A 241 1.08 12.68 26.81
C TYR A 241 2.35 12.05 26.21
N LYS A 242 2.23 11.17 25.21
CA LYS A 242 3.37 10.66 24.44
C LYS A 242 4.04 11.74 23.60
N GLU A 243 3.27 12.67 23.02
CA GLU A 243 3.79 13.82 22.29
C GLU A 243 4.53 14.78 23.25
N ASN A 244 3.86 15.24 24.32
CA ASN A 244 4.25 16.39 25.14
C ASN A 244 5.04 16.07 26.43
N THR A 245 5.30 14.79 26.76
CA THR A 245 6.12 14.42 27.93
C THR A 245 7.22 13.41 27.55
N ASP A 246 8.23 13.25 28.41
CA ASP A 246 9.33 12.30 28.17
C ASP A 246 8.88 10.83 28.21
N ARG A 247 7.72 10.53 28.81
CA ARG A 247 7.18 9.17 28.89
C ARG A 247 6.56 8.74 27.57
N LYS A 248 7.39 8.24 26.65
CA LYS A 248 6.93 7.70 25.35
C LYS A 248 6.26 6.32 25.45
N ASN A 249 6.65 5.52 26.45
CA ASN A 249 6.14 4.16 26.66
C ASN A 249 5.27 4.02 27.92
N TYR A 250 4.24 3.18 27.81
CA TYR A 250 3.33 2.77 28.86
C TYR A 250 3.15 1.26 28.68
N GLU A 251 3.53 0.48 29.70
CA GLU A 251 3.67 -0.97 29.55
C GLU A 251 2.32 -1.69 29.68
N PRO A 252 2.04 -2.75 28.89
CA PRO A 252 0.78 -3.49 28.99
C PRO A 252 0.65 -4.39 30.23
N HIS A 253 1.73 -4.57 31.00
CA HIS A 253 1.89 -5.71 31.91
C HIS A 253 1.87 -5.36 33.41
N GLU A 254 1.43 -4.14 33.77
CA GLU A 254 1.23 -3.71 35.16
C GLU A 254 -0.13 -4.22 35.72
N ASP A 255 -0.36 -5.54 35.60
CA ASP A 255 -1.61 -6.26 35.92
C ASP A 255 -1.51 -6.98 37.28
N PRO A 256 -2.40 -6.74 38.27
CA PRO A 256 -2.31 -7.31 39.62
C PRO A 256 -2.75 -8.80 39.70
N GLY A 257 -2.04 -9.68 39.00
CA GLY A 257 -2.21 -11.14 39.03
C GLY A 257 -1.29 -11.84 40.03
N MET A 258 -1.83 -12.18 41.22
CA MET A 258 -1.16 -12.87 42.33
C MET A 258 0.02 -12.13 42.99
N PHE A 259 -0.27 -11.48 44.12
CA PHE A 259 0.63 -11.55 45.28
C PHE A 259 -0.04 -12.39 46.36
N SER A 260 0.70 -13.36 46.88
CA SER A 260 0.34 -14.11 48.09
C SER A 260 1.23 -13.63 49.23
N ASP A 261 0.63 -13.24 50.35
CA ASP A 261 1.37 -12.81 51.55
C ASP A 261 2.38 -13.88 51.99
N ASN A 262 3.66 -13.54 52.04
CA ASN A 262 4.70 -14.30 52.76
C ASN A 262 6.06 -13.56 52.79
N SER A 263 6.14 -12.43 53.50
CA SER A 263 7.41 -11.98 54.12
C SER A 263 7.16 -10.97 55.23
N SER A 264 7.19 -11.45 56.48
CA SER A 264 7.41 -10.60 57.63
C SER A 264 8.88 -10.22 57.70
N ASP A 265 9.21 -8.94 57.61
CA ASP A 265 10.32 -8.36 58.38
C ASP A 265 10.14 -6.84 58.50
N GLY A 266 10.49 -6.29 59.65
CA GLY A 266 10.19 -4.91 59.99
C GLY A 266 11.44 -4.07 60.23
N ASN A 267 11.52 -2.92 59.57
CA ASN A 267 12.15 -1.74 60.19
C ASN A 267 11.61 -0.43 59.58
N ILE A 268 11.26 0.51 60.44
CA ILE A 268 10.77 1.85 60.08
C ILE A 268 11.65 2.86 60.82
N GLN A 269 12.23 3.83 60.11
CA GLN A 269 12.24 5.22 60.58
C GLN A 269 12.74 6.25 59.55
N HIS A 270 12.19 7.46 59.70
CA HIS A 270 12.64 8.75 59.14
C HIS A 270 12.69 8.93 57.62
N LEU A 271 11.54 9.28 57.02
CA LEU A 271 11.20 10.71 56.85
C LEU A 271 9.75 10.90 56.35
N GLU A 272 8.87 11.37 57.24
CA GLU A 272 7.48 11.71 56.91
C GLU A 272 7.28 13.22 56.72
N ARG A 273 6.68 13.61 55.59
CA ARG A 273 5.60 14.59 55.49
C ARG A 273 5.02 14.60 54.08
N TYR A 274 3.70 14.83 53.97
CA TYR A 274 2.92 14.79 52.72
C TYR A 274 2.92 13.44 51.97
N ARG A 275 2.26 12.44 52.55
CA ARG A 275 1.62 11.37 51.79
C ARG A 275 0.15 11.29 52.19
N THR A 276 -0.76 11.43 51.23
CA THR A 276 -2.19 11.10 51.37
C THR A 276 -2.38 9.57 51.43
N PRO A 277 -3.44 9.03 52.06
CA PRO A 277 -3.62 7.59 52.18
C PRO A 277 -3.54 6.86 50.83
N ASP A 278 -2.77 5.78 50.76
CA ASP A 278 -2.45 5.08 49.52
C ASP A 278 -3.66 4.33 48.95
N VAL A 279 -4.26 4.88 47.88
CA VAL A 279 -5.05 4.12 46.89
C VAL A 279 -4.19 3.93 45.64
N SER A 280 -3.03 3.31 45.83
CA SER A 280 -1.97 3.17 44.81
C SER A 280 -1.73 1.69 44.46
N VAL A 281 -2.52 1.16 43.52
CA VAL A 281 -2.26 -0.16 42.90
C VAL A 281 -2.28 -0.05 41.39
N CYS A 282 -1.07 -0.14 40.82
CA CYS A 282 -0.72 -0.37 39.41
C CYS A 282 -1.21 0.65 38.36
N LEU A 283 -0.29 1.02 37.48
CA LEU A 283 -0.43 2.15 36.57
C LEU A 283 -1.45 1.89 35.46
N ARG A 284 -2.21 2.93 35.10
CA ARG A 284 -3.10 2.97 33.94
C ARG A 284 -2.72 4.15 33.03
N THR A 285 -2.98 4.07 31.72
CA THR A 285 -2.70 5.19 30.79
C THR A 285 -3.51 6.44 31.17
N PRO A 286 -3.03 7.67 30.87
CA PRO A 286 -3.71 8.89 31.32
C PRO A 286 -5.16 9.02 30.81
N GLY A 287 -5.46 8.46 29.64
CA GLY A 287 -6.85 8.35 29.16
C GLY A 287 -7.72 7.44 30.02
N VAL A 288 -7.23 6.27 30.42
CA VAL A 288 -7.93 5.35 31.33
C VAL A 288 -8.10 5.97 32.72
N GLN A 289 -7.11 6.73 33.21
CA GLN A 289 -7.22 7.50 34.46
C GLN A 289 -8.34 8.56 34.38
N SER A 290 -8.40 9.32 33.28
CA SER A 290 -9.45 10.33 33.06
C SER A 290 -10.85 9.69 33.07
N VAL A 291 -11.09 8.63 32.29
CA VAL A 291 -12.40 7.94 32.27
C VAL A 291 -12.72 7.31 33.62
N THR A 292 -11.74 6.74 34.34
CA THR A 292 -11.93 6.21 35.70
C THR A 292 -12.39 7.32 36.66
N LYS A 293 -11.76 8.49 36.65
CA LYS A 293 -12.16 9.64 37.49
C LYS A 293 -13.57 10.12 37.15
N ILE A 294 -13.91 10.20 35.87
CA ILE A 294 -15.22 10.63 35.38
C ILE A 294 -16.32 9.65 35.81
N TYR A 295 -16.13 8.35 35.55
CA TYR A 295 -17.06 7.30 35.98
C TYR A 295 -17.26 7.32 37.50
N ASN A 296 -16.17 7.41 38.27
CA ASN A 296 -16.26 7.43 39.73
C ASN A 296 -17.03 8.65 40.24
N TYR A 297 -16.81 9.85 39.69
CA TYR A 297 -17.60 11.05 40.01
C TYR A 297 -19.10 10.85 39.71
N TYR A 298 -19.41 10.37 38.51
CA TYR A 298 -20.78 10.17 38.04
C TYR A 298 -21.55 9.20 38.94
N LYS A 299 -20.95 8.02 39.24
CA LYS A 299 -21.58 7.02 40.10
C LYS A 299 -21.53 7.41 41.58
N LYS A 300 -20.55 8.20 42.05
CA LYS A 300 -20.56 8.74 43.43
C LYS A 300 -21.77 9.64 43.68
N PHE A 301 -22.01 10.59 42.77
CA PHE A 301 -23.05 11.62 42.94
C PHE A 301 -24.41 11.31 42.28
N ASN A 302 -24.61 10.07 41.81
CA ASN A 302 -25.87 9.59 41.19
C ASN A 302 -26.29 10.33 39.91
N TYR A 303 -25.34 10.83 39.12
CA TYR A 303 -25.66 11.37 37.81
C TYR A 303 -26.14 10.26 36.87
N SER A 304 -27.27 10.48 36.20
CA SER A 304 -27.93 9.51 35.32
C SER A 304 -27.27 9.36 33.95
N THR A 305 -26.44 10.32 33.55
CA THR A 305 -25.70 10.33 32.29
C THR A 305 -24.83 9.09 32.14
N VAL A 306 -24.93 8.45 30.98
CA VAL A 306 -24.19 7.23 30.62
C VAL A 306 -22.74 7.58 30.26
N VAL A 307 -21.78 6.82 30.80
CA VAL A 307 -20.35 6.99 30.48
C VAL A 307 -19.93 5.97 29.42
N MET A 308 -19.55 6.45 28.23
CA MET A 308 -19.08 5.61 27.13
C MET A 308 -17.60 5.88 26.80
N GLY A 309 -16.69 5.04 27.28
CA GLY A 309 -15.27 5.19 26.93
C GLY A 309 -15.05 5.03 25.43
N ALA A 310 -14.24 5.91 24.82
CA ALA A 310 -14.12 6.03 23.36
C ALA A 310 -12.66 6.25 22.87
N SER A 311 -12.45 6.05 21.55
CA SER A 311 -11.20 6.38 20.84
C SER A 311 -9.94 5.66 21.35
N PHE A 312 -10.02 4.35 21.61
CA PHE A 312 -8.92 3.49 22.07
C PHE A 312 -7.73 3.38 21.10
N ARG A 313 -6.53 3.02 21.62
CA ARG A 313 -5.35 2.65 20.83
C ARG A 313 -5.03 1.15 20.87
N ASN A 314 -5.44 0.45 21.92
CA ASN A 314 -5.13 -0.97 22.14
C ASN A 314 -6.19 -1.65 23.02
N THR A 315 -6.18 -2.99 23.05
CA THR A 315 -7.11 -3.80 23.84
C THR A 315 -6.92 -3.69 25.36
N GLY A 316 -5.71 -3.36 25.83
CA GLY A 316 -5.42 -3.15 27.25
C GLY A 316 -6.20 -1.98 27.85
N GLU A 317 -6.30 -0.86 27.11
CA GLU A 317 -7.13 0.29 27.50
C GLU A 317 -8.61 -0.04 27.61
N VAL A 318 -9.12 -0.96 26.77
CA VAL A 318 -10.51 -1.43 26.83
C VAL A 318 -10.73 -2.30 28.07
N LYS A 319 -9.84 -3.27 28.32
CA LYS A 319 -9.91 -4.15 29.51
C LYS A 319 -9.84 -3.36 30.82
N ALA A 320 -8.93 -2.38 30.90
CA ALA A 320 -8.75 -1.55 32.09
C ALA A 320 -9.96 -0.62 32.41
N LEU A 321 -10.96 -0.56 31.52
CA LEU A 321 -12.24 0.12 31.71
C LEU A 321 -13.44 -0.86 31.70
N ALA A 322 -13.23 -2.18 31.76
CA ALA A 322 -14.33 -3.13 31.93
C ALA A 322 -15.10 -2.83 33.23
N GLY A 323 -16.43 -2.73 33.13
CA GLY A 323 -17.31 -2.19 34.18
C GLY A 323 -17.72 -0.71 33.99
N CYS A 324 -17.16 -0.01 33.01
CA CYS A 324 -17.75 1.21 32.46
C CYS A 324 -19.14 0.87 31.87
N ASP A 325 -20.07 1.84 31.80
CA ASP A 325 -21.43 1.56 31.33
C ASP A 325 -21.41 1.02 29.90
N LEU A 326 -20.81 1.80 29.00
CA LEU A 326 -20.59 1.48 27.59
C LEU A 326 -19.10 1.64 27.25
N LEU A 327 -18.65 0.93 26.21
CA LEU A 327 -17.37 1.19 25.52
C LEU A 327 -17.62 1.14 24.01
N THR A 328 -17.26 2.21 23.29
CA THR A 328 -17.32 2.23 21.81
C THR A 328 -15.95 1.92 21.22
N ILE A 329 -15.90 0.85 20.44
CA ILE A 329 -14.68 0.14 20.04
C ILE A 329 -14.67 0.02 18.51
N SER A 330 -13.51 0.28 17.89
CA SER A 330 -13.36 0.15 16.44
C SER A 330 -13.33 -1.33 16.00
N PRO A 331 -13.74 -1.66 14.75
CA PRO A 331 -13.76 -3.04 14.25
C PRO A 331 -12.45 -3.81 14.42
N GLY A 332 -11.30 -3.17 14.23
CA GLY A 332 -9.99 -3.82 14.43
C GLY A 332 -9.76 -4.27 15.87
N LEU A 333 -10.10 -3.43 16.86
CA LEU A 333 -9.97 -3.77 18.28
C LEU A 333 -11.04 -4.76 18.76
N LEU A 334 -12.24 -4.75 18.15
CA LEU A 334 -13.24 -5.80 18.34
C LEU A 334 -12.72 -7.16 17.82
N GLY A 335 -12.07 -7.17 16.65
CA GLY A 335 -11.39 -8.33 16.09
C GLY A 335 -10.29 -8.86 17.01
N GLU A 336 -9.39 -8.01 17.50
CA GLU A 336 -8.35 -8.39 18.47
C GLU A 336 -8.96 -8.96 19.77
N LEU A 337 -9.97 -8.31 20.35
CA LEU A 337 -10.67 -8.79 21.57
C LEU A 337 -11.45 -10.09 21.35
N SER A 338 -11.87 -10.40 20.12
CA SER A 338 -12.56 -11.65 19.78
C SER A 338 -11.62 -12.86 19.71
N GLN A 339 -10.34 -12.63 19.41
CA GLN A 339 -9.29 -13.65 19.29
C GLN A 339 -8.46 -13.81 20.58
N ASP A 340 -8.42 -12.76 21.41
CA ASP A 340 -7.81 -12.77 22.73
C ASP A 340 -8.64 -13.64 23.72
N HIS A 341 -7.95 -14.53 24.44
CA HIS A 341 -8.53 -15.44 25.43
C HIS A 341 -7.95 -15.26 26.85
N SER A 342 -7.25 -14.15 27.10
CA SER A 342 -6.83 -13.76 28.45
C SER A 342 -8.03 -13.43 29.34
N ALA A 343 -7.84 -13.50 30.66
CA ALA A 343 -8.88 -13.14 31.62
C ALA A 343 -9.12 -11.61 31.62
N VAL A 344 -10.37 -11.19 31.80
CA VAL A 344 -10.73 -9.77 31.96
C VAL A 344 -11.36 -9.55 33.34
N THR A 345 -10.73 -8.72 34.15
CA THR A 345 -11.20 -8.30 35.48
C THR A 345 -12.08 -7.06 35.37
N CYS A 346 -13.22 -7.07 36.07
CA CYS A 346 -14.07 -5.88 36.18
C CYS A 346 -13.34 -4.81 36.99
N SER A 347 -12.97 -3.72 36.34
CA SER A 347 -12.04 -2.68 36.82
C SER A 347 -12.74 -1.42 37.34
N LEU A 348 -14.05 -1.28 37.08
CA LEU A 348 -14.91 -0.17 37.51
C LEU A 348 -16.22 -0.75 38.07
N THR A 349 -16.71 -0.23 39.20
CA THR A 349 -18.03 -0.63 39.73
C THR A 349 -18.73 0.56 40.40
N PRO A 350 -20.08 0.61 40.41
CA PRO A 350 -20.81 1.65 41.13
C PRO A 350 -20.56 1.63 42.65
N LYS A 351 -20.23 0.46 43.23
CA LYS A 351 -19.87 0.35 44.65
C LYS A 351 -18.53 1.03 44.95
N GLY A 352 -17.46 0.65 44.24
CA GLY A 352 -16.14 1.26 44.43
C GLY A 352 -16.16 2.77 44.16
N ALA A 353 -16.98 3.23 43.23
CA ALA A 353 -17.19 4.66 42.99
C ALA A 353 -17.83 5.41 44.18
N LYS A 354 -18.71 4.78 44.98
CA LYS A 354 -19.22 5.40 46.23
C LYS A 354 -18.13 5.57 47.29
N GLU A 355 -17.15 4.67 47.29
CA GLU A 355 -16.05 4.59 48.26
C GLU A 355 -14.88 5.54 47.91
N CYS A 356 -14.87 6.11 46.70
CA CYS A 356 -13.83 7.05 46.24
C CYS A 356 -13.90 8.41 46.94
N ASP A 357 -12.75 8.95 47.34
CA ASP A 357 -12.66 10.32 47.85
C ASP A 357 -12.63 11.34 46.70
N LEU A 358 -13.70 12.13 46.61
CA LEU A 358 -14.03 13.08 45.55
C LEU A 358 -15.10 14.03 46.11
N GLU A 359 -14.94 15.33 45.93
CA GLU A 359 -15.94 16.35 46.28
C GLU A 359 -16.84 16.67 45.08
N GLN A 360 -18.07 17.12 45.32
CA GLN A 360 -18.99 17.58 44.27
C GLN A 360 -18.72 19.05 43.96
N ILE A 361 -18.59 19.39 42.67
CA ILE A 361 -18.37 20.77 42.21
C ILE A 361 -19.45 21.18 41.20
N HIS A 362 -19.74 22.48 41.15
CA HIS A 362 -20.66 23.12 40.22
C HIS A 362 -19.90 24.08 39.29
N LEU A 363 -20.28 24.17 38.02
CA LEU A 363 -19.60 25.04 37.05
C LEU A 363 -20.58 26.01 36.35
N ASP A 364 -20.44 27.30 36.65
CA ASP A 364 -20.91 28.36 35.74
C ASP A 364 -19.99 28.46 34.51
N GLU A 365 -20.37 29.27 33.52
CA GLU A 365 -19.57 29.44 32.29
C GLU A 365 -18.12 29.85 32.57
N LYS A 366 -17.91 30.75 33.54
CA LYS A 366 -16.57 31.27 33.85
C LYS A 366 -15.71 30.20 34.51
N SER A 367 -16.29 29.48 35.47
CA SER A 367 -15.64 28.36 36.17
C SER A 367 -15.36 27.20 35.21
N PHE A 368 -16.27 26.89 34.29
CA PHE A 368 -16.05 25.91 33.23
C PHE A 368 -14.90 26.34 32.32
N ARG A 369 -14.94 27.55 31.75
CA ARG A 369 -13.90 28.03 30.82
C ARG A 369 -12.54 28.10 31.51
N TRP A 370 -12.47 28.51 32.78
CA TRP A 370 -11.25 28.50 33.58
C TRP A 370 -10.72 27.07 33.81
N LEU A 371 -11.52 26.19 34.42
CA LEU A 371 -11.09 24.84 34.79
C LEU A 371 -10.81 23.94 33.57
N HIS A 372 -11.42 24.22 32.41
CA HIS A 372 -11.04 23.60 31.14
C HIS A 372 -9.72 24.16 30.59
N ASN A 373 -9.41 25.45 30.79
CA ASN A 373 -8.18 26.05 30.27
C ASN A 373 -6.91 25.62 31.01
N GLU A 374 -7.02 25.36 32.32
CA GLU A 374 -5.95 24.74 33.14
C GLU A 374 -5.56 23.33 32.62
N ASP A 375 -6.48 22.61 31.98
CA ASP A 375 -6.22 21.34 31.31
C ASP A 375 -5.73 21.57 29.87
N ARG A 376 -4.45 21.95 29.73
CA ARG A 376 -3.79 22.19 28.43
C ARG A 376 -4.00 21.06 27.42
N MET A 377 -4.01 19.80 27.88
CA MET A 377 -4.25 18.63 27.04
C MET A 377 -5.65 18.66 26.43
N ALA A 378 -6.66 18.93 27.26
CA ALA A 378 -8.04 19.02 26.82
C ALA A 378 -8.29 20.21 25.88
N VAL A 379 -7.71 21.39 26.18
CA VAL A 379 -7.79 22.56 25.28
C VAL A 379 -7.27 22.20 23.89
N GLU A 380 -6.06 21.64 23.81
CA GLU A 380 -5.42 21.31 22.55
C GLU A 380 -6.19 20.22 21.79
N LYS A 381 -6.56 19.10 22.45
CA LYS A 381 -7.25 17.98 21.77
C LYS A 381 -8.73 18.23 21.48
N LEU A 382 -9.44 19.10 22.22
CA LEU A 382 -10.78 19.60 21.84
C LEU A 382 -10.68 20.46 20.57
N SER A 383 -9.81 21.47 20.60
CA SER A 383 -9.60 22.41 19.50
C SER A 383 -9.15 21.70 18.21
N ASP A 384 -8.22 20.73 18.34
CA ASP A 384 -7.76 19.88 17.24
C ASP A 384 -8.83 18.89 16.75
N GLY A 385 -9.61 18.32 17.67
CA GLY A 385 -10.72 17.42 17.33
C GLY A 385 -11.78 18.09 16.47
N ILE A 386 -12.19 19.31 16.85
CA ILE A 386 -13.15 20.13 16.09
C ILE A 386 -12.59 20.45 14.69
N ARG A 387 -11.33 20.91 14.59
CA ARG A 387 -10.69 21.18 13.28
C ARG A 387 -10.65 19.96 12.38
N LYS A 388 -10.34 18.77 12.92
CA LYS A 388 -10.25 17.53 12.14
C LYS A 388 -11.61 17.08 11.61
N PHE A 389 -12.65 17.10 12.44
CA PHE A 389 -14.00 16.77 11.99
C PHE A 389 -14.58 17.81 11.01
N ALA A 390 -14.28 19.11 11.18
CA ALA A 390 -14.62 20.15 10.21
C ALA A 390 -13.89 19.96 8.87
N ALA A 391 -12.61 19.56 8.89
CA ALA A 391 -11.85 19.27 7.67
C ALA A 391 -12.37 18.01 6.94
N ASP A 392 -12.88 17.02 7.67
CA ASP A 392 -13.51 15.83 7.06
C ASP A 392 -14.92 16.13 6.51
N ALA A 393 -15.68 17.01 7.17
CA ALA A 393 -16.93 17.56 6.62
C ALA A 393 -16.70 18.27 5.28
N VAL A 394 -15.70 19.16 5.18
CA VAL A 394 -15.36 19.87 3.93
C VAL A 394 -14.90 18.92 2.82
N LYS A 395 -14.19 17.82 3.13
CA LYS A 395 -13.87 16.77 2.15
C LYS A 395 -15.13 16.06 1.63
N LEU A 396 -16.13 15.86 2.49
CA LEU A 396 -17.41 15.25 2.13
C LEU A 396 -18.25 16.20 1.27
N GLU A 397 -18.25 17.51 1.56
CA GLU A 397 -18.85 18.55 0.71
C GLU A 397 -18.22 18.56 -0.69
N ALA A 398 -16.89 18.54 -0.79
CA ALA A 398 -16.18 18.52 -2.06
C ALA A 398 -16.52 17.27 -2.88
N MET A 399 -16.64 16.11 -2.23
CA MET A 399 -17.07 14.86 -2.84
C MET A 399 -18.53 14.93 -3.34
N ILE A 400 -19.45 15.46 -2.51
CA ILE A 400 -20.87 15.65 -2.88
C ILE A 400 -20.99 16.64 -4.04
N LYS A 401 -20.27 17.77 -4.02
CA LYS A 401 -20.22 18.76 -5.11
C LYS A 401 -19.72 18.15 -6.42
N TRP A 402 -18.61 17.41 -6.37
CA TRP A 402 -18.03 16.78 -7.56
C TRP A 402 -18.98 15.73 -8.15
N SER A 403 -19.51 14.81 -7.33
CA SER A 403 -20.47 13.80 -7.79
C SER A 403 -21.79 14.41 -8.26
N ALA A 404 -22.27 15.50 -7.63
CA ALA A 404 -23.44 16.24 -8.11
C ALA A 404 -23.17 16.93 -9.46
N ALA A 405 -21.97 17.49 -9.67
CA ALA A 405 -21.58 18.06 -10.96
C ALA A 405 -21.51 16.98 -12.06
N VAL A 406 -20.92 15.81 -11.77
CA VAL A 406 -20.90 14.65 -12.67
C VAL A 406 -22.33 14.15 -12.96
N MET A 407 -23.20 14.06 -11.96
CA MET A 407 -24.58 13.61 -12.16
C MET A 407 -25.43 14.64 -12.93
N ARG A 408 -25.23 15.95 -12.69
CA ARG A 408 -25.81 17.03 -13.51
C ARG A 408 -25.31 16.98 -14.95
N LEU A 409 -24.01 16.73 -15.17
CA LEU A 409 -23.43 16.57 -16.51
C LEU A 409 -24.01 15.35 -17.23
N ASN A 410 -24.14 14.21 -16.55
CA ASN A 410 -24.77 13.00 -17.11
C ASN A 410 -26.26 13.22 -17.41
N LEU A 411 -27.00 13.92 -16.56
CA LEU A 411 -28.40 14.31 -16.81
C LEU A 411 -28.52 15.29 -17.99
N TRP A 412 -27.58 16.23 -18.13
CA TRP A 412 -27.55 17.18 -19.24
C TRP A 412 -27.18 16.48 -20.55
N LEU A 413 -26.19 15.58 -20.54
CA LEU A 413 -25.86 14.72 -21.68
C LEU A 413 -27.06 13.84 -22.07
N LEU A 414 -27.74 13.20 -21.10
CA LEU A 414 -28.98 12.45 -21.36
C LEU A 414 -30.08 13.34 -21.97
N ALA A 415 -30.25 14.58 -21.50
CA ALA A 415 -31.24 15.52 -22.06
C ALA A 415 -30.88 15.97 -23.48
N VAL A 416 -29.60 16.24 -23.75
CA VAL A 416 -29.10 16.53 -25.10
C VAL A 416 -29.31 15.32 -26.01
N CYS A 417 -28.98 14.11 -25.56
CA CYS A 417 -29.19 12.87 -26.31
C CYS A 417 -30.67 12.49 -26.51
N LEU A 418 -31.58 12.94 -25.64
CA LEU A 418 -33.03 12.82 -25.83
C LEU A 418 -33.59 13.83 -26.84
N LEU A 419 -32.92 14.96 -27.03
CA LEU A 419 -33.25 15.96 -28.06
C LEU A 419 -32.61 15.62 -29.41
N SER A 420 -31.41 15.02 -29.43
CA SER A 420 -30.77 14.52 -30.65
C SER A 420 -31.19 13.07 -30.94
N LEU A 421 -32.35 12.89 -31.59
CA LEU A 421 -32.92 11.58 -31.93
C LEU A 421 -32.22 10.86 -33.10
N THR A 422 -30.90 10.76 -33.02
CA THR A 422 -30.09 9.75 -33.73
C THR A 422 -29.60 8.72 -32.70
N ARG A 423 -29.45 7.45 -33.11
CA ARG A 423 -28.98 6.40 -32.21
C ARG A 423 -27.54 6.73 -31.79
N ILE A 424 -27.26 6.74 -30.49
CA ILE A 424 -25.90 6.55 -30.01
C ILE A 424 -25.53 5.11 -30.34
N THR A 425 -24.82 4.92 -31.44
CA THR A 425 -24.06 3.70 -31.71
C THR A 425 -22.98 3.60 -30.63
N ALA A 426 -23.06 2.60 -29.76
CA ALA A 426 -22.00 2.34 -28.81
C ALA A 426 -20.70 1.99 -29.56
N GLY A 427 -19.55 2.45 -29.04
CA GLY A 427 -18.32 2.62 -29.80
C GLY A 427 -17.78 1.33 -30.43
N SER A 428 -17.57 1.37 -31.75
CA SER A 428 -17.00 0.28 -32.55
C SER A 428 -15.54 -0.01 -32.17
N ILE A 429 -15.13 -1.27 -32.25
CA ILE A 429 -13.74 -1.70 -31.98
C ILE A 429 -12.83 -1.31 -33.15
N LEU A 430 -11.88 -0.41 -32.90
CA LEU A 430 -10.89 0.05 -33.88
C LEU A 430 -9.59 -0.77 -33.86
N GLY A 431 -9.33 -1.50 -32.78
CA GLY A 431 -8.25 -2.49 -32.69
C GLY A 431 -8.12 -3.05 -31.28
N ALA A 432 -7.63 -4.28 -31.15
CA ALA A 432 -7.47 -4.94 -29.86
C ALA A 432 -6.30 -5.92 -29.83
N ALA A 433 -5.61 -6.02 -28.70
CA ALA A 433 -4.47 -6.93 -28.50
C ALA A 433 -4.54 -7.61 -27.13
N VAL A 434 -3.92 -8.79 -27.02
CA VAL A 434 -3.71 -9.51 -25.76
C VAL A 434 -2.25 -9.96 -25.68
N ASN A 435 -1.59 -9.65 -24.56
CA ASN A 435 -0.24 -10.13 -24.21
C ASN A 435 -0.30 -11.00 -22.96
N ILE A 436 0.64 -11.93 -22.80
CA ILE A 436 0.62 -12.94 -21.73
C ILE A 436 1.87 -12.80 -20.85
N GLU A 437 1.70 -12.90 -19.53
CA GLU A 437 2.77 -12.85 -18.53
C GLU A 437 2.63 -14.00 -17.52
N LEU A 438 3.77 -14.52 -17.04
CA LEU A 438 3.80 -15.62 -16.07
C LEU A 438 3.43 -15.16 -14.65
N LEU A 439 2.89 -16.07 -13.85
CA LEU A 439 2.55 -15.84 -12.44
C LEU A 439 3.63 -16.45 -11.52
N ASP A 440 4.34 -15.58 -10.81
CA ASP A 440 5.61 -15.83 -10.12
C ASP A 440 5.57 -16.83 -8.92
N GLN A 441 4.40 -17.38 -8.57
CA GLN A 441 4.19 -18.07 -7.28
C GLN A 441 3.49 -19.43 -7.32
N ASP A 442 2.96 -19.92 -8.46
CA ASP A 442 2.21 -21.18 -8.44
C ASP A 442 2.31 -22.01 -9.72
N ARG A 443 2.32 -23.34 -9.57
CA ARG A 443 2.22 -24.30 -10.70
C ARG A 443 0.77 -24.42 -11.21
N SER A 444 0.01 -23.33 -11.15
CA SER A 444 -1.34 -23.25 -11.69
C SER A 444 -1.31 -23.28 -13.21
N GLN A 445 -2.37 -23.79 -13.85
CA GLN A 445 -2.53 -23.73 -15.32
C GLN A 445 -3.04 -22.36 -15.79
N GLN A 446 -2.70 -21.29 -15.06
CA GLN A 446 -3.14 -19.92 -15.31
C GLN A 446 -1.96 -18.98 -15.61
N VAL A 447 -2.25 -17.97 -16.42
CA VAL A 447 -1.36 -16.89 -16.82
C VAL A 447 -2.08 -15.56 -16.64
N ARG A 448 -1.32 -14.46 -16.55
CA ARG A 448 -1.89 -13.11 -16.58
C ARG A 448 -1.98 -12.64 -18.01
N ALA A 449 -3.19 -12.33 -18.47
CA ALA A 449 -3.40 -11.65 -19.74
C ALA A 449 -3.57 -10.15 -19.52
N HIS A 450 -2.79 -9.37 -20.25
CA HIS A 450 -2.88 -7.91 -20.35
C HIS A 450 -3.57 -7.56 -21.68
N TYR A 451 -4.73 -6.94 -21.60
CA TYR A 451 -5.53 -6.55 -22.75
C TYR A 451 -5.34 -5.07 -23.06
N SER A 452 -5.34 -4.72 -24.34
CA SER A 452 -5.41 -3.34 -24.82
C SER A 452 -6.46 -3.25 -25.92
N LEU A 453 -7.27 -2.20 -25.88
CA LEU A 453 -8.43 -2.00 -26.76
C LEU A 453 -8.51 -0.53 -27.18
N VAL A 454 -8.68 -0.30 -28.48
CA VAL A 454 -9.00 1.00 -29.05
C VAL A 454 -10.42 0.96 -29.59
N SER A 455 -11.22 1.95 -29.23
CA SER A 455 -12.61 2.10 -29.63
C SER A 455 -12.90 3.52 -30.09
N SER A 456 -13.90 3.71 -30.95
CA SER A 456 -14.41 5.05 -31.27
C SER A 456 -15.05 5.72 -30.04
N LEU A 457 -15.16 7.05 -30.06
CA LEU A 457 -15.87 7.81 -29.03
C LEU A 457 -17.40 7.70 -29.22
N PRO A 458 -18.20 7.67 -28.13
CA PRO A 458 -17.80 7.81 -26.73
C PRO A 458 -17.09 6.57 -26.16
N CYS A 459 -16.11 6.78 -25.28
CA CYS A 459 -15.37 5.69 -24.66
C CYS A 459 -16.30 4.69 -23.95
N PRO A 460 -16.18 3.38 -24.21
CA PRO A 460 -16.95 2.35 -23.52
C PRO A 460 -16.60 2.34 -22.03
N ALA A 461 -17.56 1.94 -21.20
CA ALA A 461 -17.29 1.58 -19.81
C ALA A 461 -16.44 0.30 -19.76
N LEU A 462 -15.55 0.17 -18.77
CA LEU A 462 -14.79 -1.09 -18.65
C LEU A 462 -15.63 -2.22 -18.06
N ASP A 463 -16.74 -1.90 -17.38
CA ASP A 463 -17.65 -2.84 -16.74
C ASP A 463 -18.11 -3.95 -17.71
N GLU A 464 -18.53 -3.59 -18.93
CA GLU A 464 -18.96 -4.52 -19.98
C GLU A 464 -17.86 -5.53 -20.40
N LEU A 465 -16.59 -5.23 -20.10
CA LEU A 465 -15.41 -6.02 -20.48
C LEU A 465 -14.69 -6.66 -19.27
N CYS A 466 -14.93 -6.18 -18.04
CA CYS A 466 -14.12 -6.46 -16.84
C CYS A 466 -14.93 -6.68 -15.55
N ASN A 467 -16.19 -7.12 -15.66
CA ASN A 467 -17.12 -7.37 -14.54
C ASN A 467 -16.79 -8.58 -13.63
N GLU A 468 -15.56 -9.12 -13.62
CA GLU A 468 -15.19 -10.32 -12.86
C GLU A 468 -14.19 -10.05 -11.73
N VAL A 469 -14.30 -10.79 -10.62
CA VAL A 469 -13.43 -10.70 -9.42
C VAL A 469 -11.93 -10.87 -9.73
N ASN A 470 -11.59 -11.56 -10.81
CA ASN A 470 -10.21 -11.79 -11.28
C ASN A 470 -9.75 -10.78 -12.35
N CYS A 471 -10.53 -9.73 -12.60
CA CYS A 471 -10.22 -8.66 -13.54
C CYS A 471 -9.86 -7.38 -12.77
N ILE A 472 -8.80 -6.69 -13.20
CA ILE A 472 -8.34 -5.43 -12.61
C ILE A 472 -8.30 -4.38 -13.71
N ASP A 473 -9.19 -3.40 -13.62
CA ASP A 473 -9.17 -2.17 -14.42
C ASP A 473 -7.88 -1.40 -14.11
N GLN A 474 -7.14 -1.00 -15.14
CA GLN A 474 -5.95 -0.16 -15.01
C GLN A 474 -6.31 1.31 -15.30
N LEU A 475 -7.14 1.86 -14.40
CA LEU A 475 -7.60 3.25 -14.41
C LEU A 475 -6.43 4.25 -14.41
N SER A 476 -6.10 4.77 -15.59
CA SER A 476 -5.51 6.10 -15.69
C SER A 476 -6.58 7.16 -15.36
N SER A 477 -6.17 8.26 -14.72
CA SER A 477 -7.08 9.37 -14.34
C SER A 477 -7.75 10.06 -15.52
N SER A 478 -7.26 9.82 -16.74
CA SER A 478 -8.00 9.97 -17.99
C SER A 478 -7.51 8.92 -18.99
N PRO A 479 -8.38 8.29 -19.80
CA PRO A 479 -7.94 7.43 -20.90
C PRO A 479 -7.24 8.28 -21.96
N VAL A 480 -6.25 7.71 -22.63
CA VAL A 480 -5.63 8.35 -23.81
C VAL A 480 -6.67 8.45 -24.92
N LYS A 481 -6.75 9.59 -25.59
CA LYS A 481 -7.74 9.91 -26.64
C LYS A 481 -7.05 10.50 -27.86
N GLY A 482 -7.69 10.34 -29.01
CA GLY A 482 -7.31 11.01 -30.26
C GLY A 482 -8.51 11.44 -31.09
N VAL A 483 -8.25 12.15 -32.19
CA VAL A 483 -9.25 12.89 -32.97
C VAL A 483 -9.57 12.18 -34.29
N LEU A 484 -8.59 11.52 -34.90
CA LEU A 484 -8.71 10.83 -36.19
C LEU A 484 -8.51 9.31 -36.04
N PRO A 485 -9.41 8.46 -36.59
CA PRO A 485 -10.59 8.81 -37.39
C PRO A 485 -11.74 9.42 -36.55
N SER A 486 -12.53 10.29 -37.18
CA SER A 486 -13.75 10.88 -36.59
C SER A 486 -14.78 9.80 -36.21
N PRO A 487 -15.49 9.89 -35.06
CA PRO A 487 -15.63 11.02 -34.12
C PRO A 487 -14.50 11.14 -33.08
N GLY A 488 -13.36 10.50 -33.33
CA GLY A 488 -12.27 10.33 -32.38
C GLY A 488 -12.30 8.95 -31.72
N TRP A 489 -11.26 8.65 -30.98
CA TRP A 489 -11.02 7.33 -30.39
C TRP A 489 -10.44 7.44 -28.97
N CYS A 490 -10.42 6.32 -28.24
CA CYS A 490 -9.69 6.23 -26.99
C CYS A 490 -9.20 4.81 -26.66
N LEU A 491 -8.21 4.75 -25.75
CA LEU A 491 -7.56 3.54 -25.27
C LEU A 491 -8.19 3.05 -23.96
N ARG A 492 -8.42 1.73 -23.87
CA ARG A 492 -8.78 0.99 -22.64
C ARG A 492 -7.81 -0.16 -22.42
N GLN A 493 -7.41 -0.39 -21.17
CA GLN A 493 -6.44 -1.41 -20.78
C GLN A 493 -6.83 -2.06 -19.46
N TRP A 494 -6.68 -3.39 -19.36
CA TRP A 494 -7.01 -4.15 -18.16
C TRP A 494 -6.25 -5.46 -18.11
N GLN A 495 -6.18 -6.07 -16.93
CA GLN A 495 -5.53 -7.37 -16.73
C GLN A 495 -6.50 -8.40 -16.15
N LYS A 496 -6.39 -9.66 -16.57
CA LYS A 496 -7.21 -10.78 -16.10
C LYS A 496 -6.38 -12.06 -16.01
N ASN A 497 -6.53 -12.82 -14.92
CA ASN A 497 -5.96 -14.16 -14.84
C ASN A 497 -6.80 -15.14 -15.69
N ILE A 498 -6.18 -15.85 -16.62
CA ILE A 498 -6.84 -16.76 -17.58
C ILE A 498 -6.12 -18.11 -17.67
N PRO A 499 -6.76 -19.17 -18.20
CA PRO A 499 -6.06 -20.43 -18.50
C PRO A 499 -4.97 -20.26 -19.58
N GLN A 500 -3.96 -21.14 -19.56
CA GLN A 500 -2.87 -21.19 -20.56
C GLN A 500 -3.31 -21.24 -22.03
N ASN A 501 -4.51 -21.73 -22.34
CA ASN A 501 -5.09 -21.74 -23.69
C ASN A 501 -6.52 -21.18 -23.59
N HIS A 502 -6.76 -20.02 -24.21
CA HIS A 502 -7.97 -19.24 -24.01
C HIS A 502 -8.37 -18.46 -25.27
N THR A 503 -9.65 -18.10 -25.36
CA THR A 503 -10.19 -17.21 -26.39
C THR A 503 -11.17 -16.27 -25.72
N SER A 504 -10.94 -14.97 -25.89
CA SER A 504 -11.73 -13.88 -25.30
C SER A 504 -12.53 -13.20 -26.40
N THR A 505 -13.86 -13.18 -26.28
CA THR A 505 -14.73 -12.46 -27.22
C THR A 505 -15.08 -11.10 -26.64
N LEU A 506 -14.58 -10.03 -27.26
CA LEU A 506 -14.94 -8.66 -26.96
C LEU A 506 -16.14 -8.26 -27.83
N GLN A 507 -17.12 -7.58 -27.23
CA GLN A 507 -18.30 -7.05 -27.91
C GLN A 507 -18.53 -5.62 -27.44
N LEU A 508 -18.78 -4.71 -28.38
CA LEU A 508 -19.20 -3.33 -28.09
C LEU A 508 -20.22 -2.90 -29.15
N GLY A 509 -21.40 -2.49 -28.69
CA GLY A 509 -22.46 -1.96 -29.55
C GLY A 509 -23.05 -2.94 -30.57
N SER A 510 -23.41 -2.42 -31.74
CA SER A 510 -24.04 -3.17 -32.83
C SER A 510 -23.05 -3.76 -33.83
N ASP A 511 -21.77 -3.39 -33.74
CA ASP A 511 -20.73 -3.81 -34.67
C ASP A 511 -20.05 -5.11 -34.18
N GLY A 512 -19.33 -5.77 -35.08
CA GLY A 512 -18.97 -7.19 -34.93
C GLY A 512 -18.11 -7.54 -33.71
N ALA A 513 -18.42 -8.69 -33.10
CA ALA A 513 -17.65 -9.27 -32.00
C ALA A 513 -16.23 -9.68 -32.42
N VAL A 514 -15.21 -9.25 -31.66
CA VAL A 514 -13.80 -9.54 -31.91
C VAL A 514 -13.33 -10.68 -31.00
N SER A 515 -12.78 -11.77 -31.56
CA SER A 515 -12.34 -12.95 -30.80
C SER A 515 -10.82 -13.02 -30.68
N LEU A 516 -10.25 -12.45 -29.61
CA LEU A 516 -8.81 -12.58 -29.33
C LEU A 516 -8.47 -14.02 -28.91
N HIS A 517 -7.43 -14.61 -29.49
CA HIS A 517 -6.94 -15.95 -29.11
C HIS A 517 -5.55 -15.85 -28.48
N SER A 518 -5.35 -16.58 -27.39
CA SER A 518 -4.13 -16.55 -26.59
C SER A 518 -3.77 -17.94 -26.11
N ARG A 519 -2.54 -18.38 -26.39
CA ARG A 519 -1.96 -19.62 -25.88
C ARG A 519 -0.54 -19.35 -25.39
N ALA A 520 -0.21 -19.88 -24.22
CA ALA A 520 1.14 -19.94 -23.71
C ALA A 520 1.48 -21.40 -23.37
N ASP A 521 2.52 -21.94 -23.99
CA ASP A 521 3.21 -23.10 -23.44
C ASP A 521 4.16 -22.59 -22.35
N LEU A 522 4.10 -23.18 -21.15
CA LEU A 522 4.98 -22.85 -20.01
C LEU A 522 5.86 -24.04 -19.62
N SER A 523 6.12 -24.96 -20.56
CA SER A 523 7.05 -26.06 -20.34
C SER A 523 8.49 -25.57 -20.20
N VAL A 524 9.30 -26.36 -19.49
CA VAL A 524 10.75 -26.17 -19.47
C VAL A 524 11.31 -26.76 -20.75
N ARG A 525 11.90 -25.91 -21.59
CA ARG A 525 12.38 -26.27 -22.93
C ARG A 525 13.67 -27.07 -22.86
N SER A 526 13.85 -28.02 -23.77
CA SER A 526 15.04 -28.88 -23.85
C SER A 526 16.27 -28.21 -24.50
N ASP A 527 16.09 -27.06 -25.17
CA ASP A 527 17.14 -26.31 -25.85
C ASP A 527 17.77 -25.23 -24.94
N THR A 528 16.94 -24.40 -24.29
CA THR A 528 17.38 -23.32 -23.40
C THR A 528 17.51 -23.75 -21.94
N ASN A 529 16.89 -24.86 -21.52
CA ASN A 529 16.64 -25.24 -20.12
C ASN A 529 15.85 -24.19 -19.31
N GLY A 530 15.25 -23.20 -19.98
CA GLY A 530 14.37 -22.19 -19.39
C GLY A 530 12.89 -22.54 -19.55
N ILE A 531 12.02 -21.76 -18.90
CA ILE A 531 10.58 -21.74 -19.18
C ILE A 531 10.35 -20.82 -20.38
N ASN A 532 9.55 -21.27 -21.36
CA ASN A 532 9.22 -20.50 -22.56
C ASN A 532 8.53 -19.17 -22.22
N GLN A 533 8.82 -18.10 -22.97
CA GLN A 533 8.17 -16.80 -22.81
C GLN A 533 7.30 -16.45 -24.03
N PRO A 534 5.98 -16.24 -23.87
CA PRO A 534 5.13 -15.80 -24.97
C PRO A 534 5.58 -14.47 -25.59
N PRO A 535 5.46 -14.30 -26.91
CA PRO A 535 5.87 -13.08 -27.59
C PRO A 535 4.92 -11.92 -27.28
N TYR A 536 5.46 -10.70 -27.28
CA TYR A 536 4.69 -9.48 -27.02
C TYR A 536 4.38 -8.76 -28.33
N VAL A 537 3.11 -8.51 -28.59
CA VAL A 537 2.62 -7.70 -29.70
C VAL A 537 2.16 -6.33 -29.20
N SER A 538 2.50 -5.27 -29.93
CA SER A 538 2.06 -3.91 -29.61
C SER A 538 0.81 -3.51 -30.39
N LEU A 539 0.00 -2.61 -29.81
CA LEU A 539 -1.23 -2.12 -30.43
C LEU A 539 -0.97 -0.73 -31.03
N PRO A 540 -0.95 -0.58 -32.37
CA PRO A 540 -0.74 0.72 -33.01
C PRO A 540 -1.97 1.63 -32.86
N PRO A 541 -1.80 2.97 -32.99
CA PRO A 541 -2.92 3.90 -33.18
C PRO A 541 -3.81 3.48 -34.38
N PRO A 542 -5.08 3.94 -34.44
CA PRO A 542 -5.99 3.62 -35.54
C PRO A 542 -5.36 3.83 -36.92
N VAL A 543 -5.25 2.73 -37.67
CA VAL A 543 -4.52 2.70 -38.94
C VAL A 543 -5.35 3.37 -40.02
N ARG A 544 -4.80 4.44 -40.62
CA ARG A 544 -5.41 5.19 -41.72
C ARG A 544 -4.55 5.06 -42.97
N LEU A 545 -5.16 4.66 -44.07
CA LEU A 545 -4.54 4.50 -45.38
C LEU A 545 -5.26 5.39 -46.39
N GLN A 546 -4.55 5.86 -47.41
CA GLN A 546 -5.14 6.61 -48.52
C GLN A 546 -5.28 5.73 -49.76
N ALA A 547 -6.46 5.71 -50.37
CA ALA A 547 -6.69 4.98 -51.61
C ALA A 547 -5.68 5.39 -52.71
N GLY A 548 -5.11 4.40 -53.40
CA GLY A 548 -4.08 4.58 -54.41
C GLY A 548 -2.65 4.80 -53.89
N CYS A 549 -2.40 4.81 -52.58
CA CYS A 549 -1.07 5.01 -51.99
C CYS A 549 -0.57 3.74 -51.29
N PRO A 550 0.43 3.02 -51.84
CA PRO A 550 1.02 1.86 -51.19
C PRO A 550 1.71 2.21 -49.86
N GLN A 551 1.60 1.34 -48.85
CA GLN A 551 2.16 1.59 -47.52
C GLN A 551 2.48 0.27 -46.78
N GLU A 552 3.59 0.25 -46.04
CA GLU A 552 3.92 -0.83 -45.11
C GLU A 552 3.46 -0.49 -43.67
N ILE A 553 2.75 -1.43 -43.04
CA ILE A 553 2.28 -1.36 -41.66
C ILE A 553 2.97 -2.46 -40.84
N PRO A 554 3.95 -2.12 -39.98
CA PRO A 554 4.59 -3.10 -39.11
C PRO A 554 3.68 -3.49 -37.93
N VAL A 555 3.51 -4.80 -37.70
CA VAL A 555 2.73 -5.34 -36.57
C VAL A 555 3.49 -5.23 -35.23
N ASN A 556 4.78 -4.87 -35.28
CA ASN A 556 5.62 -4.53 -34.11
C ASN A 556 5.52 -5.56 -32.97
N VAL A 557 6.14 -6.71 -33.20
CA VAL A 557 6.33 -7.80 -32.22
C VAL A 557 7.72 -7.71 -31.61
N ILE A 558 7.87 -8.16 -30.37
CA ILE A 558 9.17 -8.43 -29.74
C ILE A 558 9.14 -9.78 -29.02
N ASP A 559 10.24 -10.51 -29.16
CA ASP A 559 10.49 -11.76 -28.44
C ASP A 559 11.44 -11.55 -27.25
N LEU A 560 11.43 -12.48 -26.28
CA LEU A 560 12.16 -12.36 -25.02
C LEU A 560 13.17 -13.47 -24.70
N ASP A 561 13.03 -14.69 -25.24
CA ASP A 561 13.95 -15.81 -24.97
C ASP A 561 14.79 -16.27 -26.18
N GLY A 562 14.52 -15.75 -27.38
CA GLY A 562 15.39 -15.80 -28.56
C GLY A 562 14.80 -16.54 -29.78
N ASP A 563 13.49 -16.71 -29.84
CA ASP A 563 12.81 -17.64 -30.74
C ASP A 563 12.31 -17.04 -32.06
N GLU A 564 11.92 -17.93 -32.98
CA GLU A 564 11.53 -17.56 -34.33
C GLU A 564 10.04 -17.20 -34.39
N ILE A 565 9.77 -15.89 -34.46
CA ILE A 565 8.41 -15.37 -34.61
C ILE A 565 7.94 -15.51 -36.06
N ARG A 566 6.69 -15.93 -36.25
CA ARG A 566 5.97 -15.82 -37.53
C ARG A 566 4.57 -15.26 -37.30
N CYS A 567 4.10 -14.43 -38.22
CA CYS A 567 2.75 -13.87 -38.20
C CYS A 567 1.89 -14.45 -39.31
N ARG A 568 0.67 -14.92 -39.01
CA ARG A 568 -0.29 -15.40 -40.02
C ARG A 568 -1.64 -14.70 -39.93
N TYR A 569 -2.38 -14.67 -41.02
CA TYR A 569 -3.80 -14.30 -40.98
C TYR A 569 -4.63 -15.35 -40.22
N LYS A 570 -5.50 -14.88 -39.30
CA LYS A 570 -6.62 -15.67 -38.75
C LYS A 570 -7.90 -15.41 -39.56
N ALA A 571 -8.07 -14.17 -40.00
CA ALA A 571 -9.01 -13.70 -41.01
C ALA A 571 -8.43 -12.44 -41.67
N GLY A 572 -8.51 -12.33 -43.00
CA GLY A 572 -7.88 -11.25 -43.76
C GLY A 572 -8.46 -11.09 -45.16
N LEU A 573 -8.12 -9.97 -45.82
CA LEU A 573 -8.65 -9.55 -47.11
C LEU A 573 -7.62 -9.77 -48.22
N GLY A 574 -7.67 -10.95 -48.84
CA GLY A 574 -6.60 -11.49 -49.68
C GLY A 574 -6.40 -10.87 -51.08
N GLU A 575 -7.01 -9.73 -51.40
CA GLU A 575 -6.94 -9.11 -52.74
C GLU A 575 -6.12 -7.81 -52.81
N PHE A 576 -5.89 -7.11 -51.68
CA PHE A 576 -5.20 -5.80 -51.66
C PHE A 576 -4.28 -5.59 -50.45
N MET A 577 -4.15 -6.60 -49.59
CA MET A 577 -3.35 -6.55 -48.35
C MET A 577 -2.57 -7.85 -48.19
N GLN A 578 -1.25 -7.78 -48.30
CA GLN A 578 -0.36 -8.95 -48.20
C GLN A 578 0.34 -8.95 -46.83
N LEU A 579 0.46 -10.10 -46.17
CA LEU A 579 1.22 -10.23 -44.92
C LEU A 579 2.56 -10.89 -45.22
N ASN A 580 3.66 -10.21 -44.91
CA ASN A 580 4.97 -10.85 -44.84
C ASN A 580 5.04 -11.60 -43.50
N GLU A 581 4.88 -12.92 -43.55
CA GLU A 581 4.76 -13.75 -42.34
C GLU A 581 6.04 -13.79 -41.50
N GLU A 582 7.22 -13.72 -42.13
CA GLU A 582 8.53 -13.71 -41.43
C GLU A 582 8.85 -12.37 -40.78
N LYS A 583 8.47 -11.25 -41.41
CA LYS A 583 8.75 -9.89 -40.91
C LYS A 583 7.65 -9.32 -40.03
N CYS A 584 6.47 -9.94 -40.00
CA CYS A 584 5.28 -9.40 -39.35
C CYS A 584 4.92 -7.98 -39.85
N THR A 585 4.90 -7.79 -41.18
CA THR A 585 4.55 -6.53 -41.84
C THR A 585 3.40 -6.75 -42.83
N LEU A 586 2.35 -5.92 -42.75
CA LEU A 586 1.33 -5.83 -43.79
C LEU A 586 1.80 -4.86 -44.90
N LEU A 587 1.69 -5.28 -46.15
CA LEU A 587 1.88 -4.45 -47.33
C LEU A 587 0.50 -4.14 -47.95
N TYR A 588 0.17 -2.85 -48.02
CA TYR A 588 -0.96 -2.34 -48.77
C TYR A 588 -0.51 -1.88 -50.16
N GLU A 589 -1.20 -2.33 -51.21
CA GLU A 589 -0.85 -2.02 -52.61
C GLU A 589 -1.65 -0.84 -53.20
N GLY A 590 -2.44 -0.13 -52.39
CA GLY A 590 -3.27 1.01 -52.83
C GLY A 590 -4.64 0.64 -53.43
N GLY A 591 -4.90 -0.64 -53.72
CA GLY A 591 -6.05 -1.11 -54.51
C GLY A 591 -7.41 -1.21 -53.78
N ALA A 592 -7.51 -0.87 -52.50
CA ALA A 592 -8.77 -0.98 -51.74
C ALA A 592 -9.77 0.14 -52.07
N SER A 593 -11.07 -0.18 -52.05
CA SER A 593 -12.14 0.82 -52.03
C SER A 593 -12.20 1.54 -50.68
N LEU A 594 -12.84 2.71 -50.65
CA LEU A 594 -13.04 3.50 -49.44
C LEU A 594 -13.91 2.74 -48.42
N GLY A 595 -13.52 2.72 -47.16
CA GLY A 595 -14.24 1.98 -46.11
C GLY A 595 -13.35 1.53 -44.95
N GLN A 596 -13.90 0.64 -44.11
CA GLN A 596 -13.19 0.06 -42.96
C GLN A 596 -13.00 -1.44 -43.12
N TYR A 597 -11.82 -1.92 -42.74
CA TYR A 597 -11.35 -3.28 -43.01
C TYR A 597 -10.81 -3.93 -41.75
N SER A 598 -11.51 -4.95 -41.26
CA SER A 598 -11.14 -5.72 -40.08
C SER A 598 -10.16 -6.82 -40.44
N ILE A 599 -8.95 -6.77 -39.87
CA ILE A 599 -7.91 -7.79 -40.02
C ILE A 599 -7.61 -8.40 -38.65
N GLN A 600 -7.43 -9.73 -38.59
CA GLN A 600 -6.90 -10.40 -37.40
C GLN A 600 -5.67 -11.25 -37.72
N ILE A 601 -4.59 -10.99 -36.99
CA ILE A 601 -3.29 -11.63 -37.13
C ILE A 601 -3.02 -12.47 -35.88
N MET A 602 -2.56 -13.71 -36.07
CA MET A 602 -1.89 -14.48 -35.01
C MET A 602 -0.39 -14.22 -35.11
N VAL A 603 0.22 -13.87 -33.99
CA VAL A 603 1.67 -13.92 -33.76
C VAL A 603 1.96 -15.26 -33.12
N GLU A 604 2.89 -16.02 -33.68
CA GLU A 604 3.23 -17.38 -33.24
C GLU A 604 4.73 -17.51 -32.97
N ASP A 605 5.06 -18.16 -31.85
CA ASP A 605 6.42 -18.36 -31.35
C ASP A 605 6.86 -19.81 -31.60
N PHE A 606 8.04 -19.99 -32.20
CA PHE A 606 8.59 -21.29 -32.57
C PHE A 606 10.04 -21.48 -32.10
N PRO A 607 10.42 -22.70 -31.66
CA PRO A 607 11.78 -23.01 -31.25
C PRO A 607 12.80 -22.70 -32.34
N SER A 608 13.75 -21.82 -32.02
CA SER A 608 14.87 -21.37 -32.86
C SER A 608 15.79 -22.50 -33.37
N SER A 609 15.63 -23.73 -32.86
CA SER A 609 16.34 -24.94 -33.25
C SER A 609 15.81 -25.67 -34.51
N VAL A 610 14.66 -25.25 -35.07
CA VAL A 610 13.96 -26.00 -36.16
C VAL A 610 14.60 -25.89 -37.55
N LYS A 611 15.66 -25.08 -37.75
CA LYS A 611 16.27 -24.72 -39.05
C LYS A 611 16.84 -25.86 -39.93
N ASN A 612 16.72 -27.13 -39.53
CA ASN A 612 17.18 -28.31 -40.27
C ASN A 612 16.15 -29.46 -40.33
N GLN A 613 14.87 -29.24 -40.01
CA GLN A 613 13.80 -30.24 -40.20
C GLN A 613 12.61 -29.71 -41.00
N ILE A 614 11.83 -30.63 -41.57
CA ILE A 614 10.88 -30.37 -42.65
C ILE A 614 9.79 -29.39 -42.19
N HIS A 615 9.63 -28.29 -42.94
CA HIS A 615 8.99 -27.03 -42.52
C HIS A 615 7.49 -27.07 -42.13
N ASN A 616 6.80 -28.22 -42.21
CA ASN A 616 5.34 -28.27 -42.29
C ASN A 616 4.60 -28.82 -41.05
N GLU A 617 5.29 -29.35 -40.02
CA GLU A 617 4.61 -29.98 -38.86
C GLU A 617 5.06 -29.43 -37.49
N ALA A 618 5.92 -28.42 -37.43
CA ALA A 618 6.25 -27.74 -36.18
C ALA A 618 5.01 -26.99 -35.64
N LYS A 619 4.61 -27.29 -34.41
CA LYS A 619 3.56 -26.56 -33.68
C LYS A 619 4.21 -25.45 -32.85
N PRO A 620 3.69 -24.21 -32.86
CA PRO A 620 4.24 -23.13 -32.04
C PRO A 620 4.03 -23.41 -30.55
N PHE A 621 4.96 -22.92 -29.72
CA PHE A 621 4.85 -22.95 -28.27
C PHE A 621 3.71 -22.01 -27.83
N SER A 622 3.89 -20.71 -28.02
CA SER A 622 2.91 -19.68 -27.67
C SER A 622 2.33 -19.02 -28.92
N THR A 623 1.11 -18.49 -28.77
CA THR A 623 0.44 -17.70 -29.81
C THR A 623 -0.36 -16.56 -29.17
N VAL A 624 -0.19 -15.33 -29.64
CA VAL A 624 -1.02 -14.18 -29.24
C VAL A 624 -1.70 -13.59 -30.47
N SER A 625 -2.78 -12.81 -30.30
CA SER A 625 -3.52 -12.26 -31.43
C SER A 625 -3.71 -10.75 -31.31
N VAL A 626 -3.57 -10.07 -32.45
CA VAL A 626 -3.93 -8.65 -32.62
C VAL A 626 -5.02 -8.53 -33.69
N HIS A 627 -5.98 -7.66 -33.41
CA HIS A 627 -7.05 -7.23 -34.30
C HIS A 627 -6.86 -5.75 -34.62
N LEU A 628 -7.02 -5.38 -35.89
CA LEU A 628 -6.88 -4.01 -36.39
C LEU A 628 -8.06 -3.69 -37.31
N LEU A 629 -8.68 -2.51 -37.12
CA LEU A 629 -9.60 -1.92 -38.08
C LEU A 629 -8.88 -0.84 -38.88
N ILE A 630 -8.55 -1.15 -40.13
CA ILE A 630 -7.88 -0.24 -41.05
C ILE A 630 -8.95 0.61 -41.74
N THR A 631 -8.81 1.94 -41.72
CA THR A 631 -9.69 2.87 -42.44
C THR A 631 -8.99 3.32 -43.73
N VAL A 632 -9.63 3.12 -44.89
CA VAL A 632 -9.15 3.58 -46.21
C VAL A 632 -9.95 4.82 -46.62
N GLU A 633 -9.24 5.93 -46.77
CA GLU A 633 -9.79 7.27 -47.00
C GLU A 633 -9.42 7.82 -48.40
N SER A 634 -10.19 8.80 -48.86
CA SER A 634 -9.95 9.51 -50.12
C SER A 634 -9.00 10.68 -49.92
N GLY A 635 -8.01 10.85 -50.81
CA GLY A 635 -7.15 12.03 -50.80
C GLY A 635 -6.63 12.41 -52.18
N SER A 636 -5.84 13.49 -52.24
CA SER A 636 -5.47 14.20 -53.47
C SER A 636 -4.12 13.81 -54.07
N GLY A 637 -3.35 12.94 -53.40
CA GLY A 637 -2.05 12.45 -53.86
C GLY A 637 -1.22 11.82 -52.72
N CYS A 638 -0.19 11.06 -53.05
CA CYS A 638 0.64 10.35 -52.07
C CYS A 638 1.89 11.12 -51.61
N SER A 639 2.09 12.34 -52.10
CA SER A 639 3.23 13.20 -51.75
C SER A 639 2.96 13.94 -50.43
N ALA A 640 4.00 14.17 -49.62
CA ALA A 640 3.95 14.80 -48.30
C ALA A 640 3.20 13.98 -47.22
N VAL A 641 3.49 12.68 -47.14
CA VAL A 641 3.31 11.91 -45.90
C VAL A 641 4.23 12.52 -44.82
N PRO A 642 3.77 12.77 -43.58
CA PRO A 642 4.61 13.37 -42.53
C PRO A 642 5.76 12.45 -42.11
N GLU A 643 6.98 12.98 -41.96
CA GLU A 643 8.15 12.21 -41.52
C GLU A 643 8.59 12.58 -40.09
N PHE A 644 8.88 11.56 -39.29
CA PHE A 644 9.41 11.69 -37.94
C PHE A 644 10.90 12.03 -37.96
N THR A 645 11.29 13.14 -37.34
CA THR A 645 12.68 13.62 -37.25
C THR A 645 13.57 12.63 -36.48
N GLY A 646 14.89 12.83 -36.56
CA GLY A 646 15.88 12.05 -35.80
C GLY A 646 15.82 12.22 -34.27
N GLU A 647 14.98 13.12 -33.75
CA GLU A 647 14.69 13.25 -32.32
C GLU A 647 13.66 12.21 -31.87
N SER A 648 12.76 11.80 -32.77
CA SER A 648 11.78 10.75 -32.52
C SER A 648 12.46 9.37 -32.47
N PRO A 649 12.12 8.49 -31.52
CA PRO A 649 12.65 7.12 -31.46
C PRO A 649 12.50 6.35 -32.78
N ALA A 650 13.44 5.44 -33.03
CA ALA A 650 13.32 4.46 -34.10
C ALA A 650 12.29 3.38 -33.73
N GLY A 651 11.64 2.79 -34.74
CA GLY A 651 10.79 1.61 -34.54
C GLY A 651 11.60 0.43 -33.98
N GLY A 652 11.02 -0.29 -33.01
CA GLY A 652 11.67 -1.39 -32.29
C GLY A 652 12.65 -0.95 -31.18
N ALA A 653 12.86 0.36 -30.96
CA ALA A 653 13.76 0.85 -29.91
C ALA A 653 13.36 0.35 -28.51
N VAL A 654 14.32 -0.18 -27.74
CA VAL A 654 14.11 -0.67 -26.38
C VAL A 654 14.72 0.31 -25.37
N ILE A 655 13.87 1.05 -24.65
CA ILE A 655 14.27 1.92 -23.55
C ILE A 655 14.30 1.08 -22.27
N HIS A 656 15.41 1.16 -21.53
CA HIS A 656 15.60 0.45 -20.28
C HIS A 656 15.24 1.33 -19.09
N VAL A 657 14.18 0.95 -18.36
CA VAL A 657 13.55 1.78 -17.31
C VAL A 657 13.72 1.14 -15.92
N LEU A 658 14.13 1.94 -14.94
CA LEU A 658 14.22 1.58 -13.53
C LEU A 658 12.84 1.71 -12.83
N PRO A 659 12.65 1.09 -11.64
CA PRO A 659 11.47 1.39 -10.82
C PRO A 659 11.40 2.89 -10.49
N PHE A 660 10.24 3.52 -10.70
CA PHE A 660 10.00 4.94 -10.41
C PHE A 660 10.91 5.95 -11.14
N GLU A 661 11.56 5.53 -12.24
CA GLU A 661 12.19 6.45 -13.19
C GLU A 661 11.11 7.10 -14.06
N GLU A 662 11.23 8.42 -14.25
CA GLU A 662 10.45 9.16 -15.23
C GLU A 662 11.13 9.08 -16.59
N VAL A 663 10.36 8.68 -17.59
CA VAL A 663 10.80 8.51 -18.98
C VAL A 663 10.19 9.63 -19.80
N HIS A 664 11.03 10.58 -20.21
CA HIS A 664 10.66 11.57 -21.21
C HIS A 664 11.01 11.06 -22.61
N VAL A 665 10.10 11.20 -23.56
CA VAL A 665 10.35 10.90 -24.98
C VAL A 665 9.75 12.00 -25.85
N ASN A 666 10.60 12.67 -26.61
CA ASN A 666 10.16 13.66 -27.58
C ASN A 666 9.76 12.93 -28.87
N ILE A 667 8.60 13.27 -29.42
CA ILE A 667 8.18 12.89 -30.77
C ILE A 667 8.05 14.19 -31.55
N ALA A 668 8.77 14.30 -32.66
CA ALA A 668 8.76 15.45 -33.52
C ALA A 668 8.67 15.05 -35.00
N VAL A 669 7.89 15.83 -35.75
CA VAL A 669 7.48 15.61 -37.13
C VAL A 669 7.89 16.83 -37.94
N ASP A 670 8.47 16.61 -39.12
CA ASP A 670 9.01 17.66 -40.00
C ASP A 670 7.98 18.66 -40.56
N SER A 671 6.70 18.41 -40.33
CA SER A 671 5.57 19.03 -41.00
C SER A 671 4.40 19.32 -40.04
N SER A 672 3.47 20.17 -40.50
CA SER A 672 2.29 20.55 -39.74
C SER A 672 1.24 19.43 -39.80
N VAL A 673 0.91 18.85 -38.64
CA VAL A 673 -0.04 17.72 -38.53
C VAL A 673 -1.25 18.11 -37.69
N SER A 674 -2.36 17.40 -37.88
CA SER A 674 -3.61 17.61 -37.15
C SER A 674 -3.60 16.92 -35.78
N GLU A 675 -2.85 15.83 -35.65
CA GLU A 675 -2.72 15.05 -34.41
C GLU A 675 -1.41 14.23 -34.45
N ILE A 676 -0.70 14.12 -33.33
CA ILE A 676 0.24 13.02 -33.09
C ILE A 676 -0.48 12.00 -32.21
N ALA A 677 -0.98 10.94 -32.85
CA ALA A 677 -1.76 9.88 -32.22
C ALA A 677 -0.81 8.91 -31.49
N VAL A 678 -1.05 8.68 -30.19
CA VAL A 678 -0.15 7.89 -29.33
C VAL A 678 -0.93 6.87 -28.51
N ILE A 679 -0.45 5.63 -28.47
CA ILE A 679 -0.90 4.57 -27.57
C ILE A 679 0.28 4.18 -26.67
N GLY A 680 0.01 3.88 -25.40
CA GLY A 680 1.05 3.54 -24.45
C GLY A 680 0.52 2.87 -23.17
N PRO A 681 1.31 2.84 -22.09
CA PRO A 681 0.90 2.29 -20.80
C PRO A 681 -0.04 3.23 -20.03
N PRO A 682 -0.77 2.73 -19.02
CA PRO A 682 -1.59 3.55 -18.15
C PRO A 682 -0.77 4.63 -17.44
N GLY A 683 -1.32 5.84 -17.36
CA GLY A 683 -0.65 7.00 -16.77
C GLY A 683 0.36 7.69 -17.70
N LEU A 684 0.43 7.33 -18.98
CA LEU A 684 1.20 8.08 -19.98
C LEU A 684 0.62 9.51 -20.12
N PHE A 685 1.43 10.51 -19.79
CA PHE A 685 1.14 11.89 -20.08
C PHE A 685 1.67 12.26 -21.48
N ILE A 686 0.89 13.06 -22.20
CA ILE A 686 1.21 13.59 -23.52
C ILE A 686 1.08 15.11 -23.39
N SER A 687 2.12 15.86 -23.74
CA SER A 687 2.05 17.33 -23.75
C SER A 687 1.01 17.81 -24.77
N PRO A 688 0.52 19.06 -24.66
CA PRO A 688 -0.02 19.77 -25.81
C PRO A 688 0.96 19.70 -26.98
N MET A 689 0.43 19.66 -28.21
CA MET A 689 1.26 19.66 -29.41
C MET A 689 1.82 21.08 -29.64
N GLU A 690 3.13 21.19 -29.71
CA GLU A 690 3.84 22.42 -30.01
C GLU A 690 4.11 22.52 -31.52
N THR A 691 4.11 23.74 -32.05
CA THR A 691 4.44 24.01 -33.47
C THR A 691 5.63 24.95 -33.51
N GLY A 692 6.79 24.44 -33.93
CA GLY A 692 8.03 25.19 -34.05
C GLY A 692 8.03 26.16 -35.23
N MET A 693 8.97 27.11 -35.22
CA MET A 693 9.08 28.17 -36.25
C MET A 693 9.22 27.64 -37.69
N ASN A 694 9.63 26.38 -37.87
CA ASN A 694 9.82 25.74 -39.17
C ASN A 694 8.59 24.96 -39.66
N SER A 695 7.41 25.12 -39.04
CA SER A 695 6.22 24.26 -39.21
C SER A 695 6.38 22.81 -38.73
N GLN A 696 7.45 22.53 -37.98
CA GLN A 696 7.68 21.26 -37.29
C GLN A 696 6.66 21.09 -36.15
N SER A 697 6.02 19.92 -36.04
CA SER A 697 5.07 19.61 -34.96
C SER A 697 5.72 18.67 -33.94
N SER A 698 5.54 18.89 -32.64
CA SER A 698 6.11 18.02 -31.61
C SER A 698 5.20 17.80 -30.40
N VAL A 699 5.38 16.66 -29.73
CA VAL A 699 4.83 16.35 -28.40
C VAL A 699 5.92 15.76 -27.52
N THR A 700 5.90 16.09 -26.23
CA THR A 700 6.71 15.41 -25.21
C THR A 700 5.83 14.40 -24.49
N LEU A 701 6.24 13.14 -24.53
CA LEU A 701 5.69 12.08 -23.69
C LEU A 701 6.41 12.08 -22.34
N SER A 702 5.66 11.94 -21.25
CA SER A 702 6.21 11.68 -19.92
C SER A 702 5.48 10.50 -19.28
N TRP A 703 6.23 9.49 -18.82
CA TRP A 703 5.66 8.35 -18.11
C TRP A 703 6.52 7.92 -16.92
N VAL A 704 5.87 7.50 -15.84
CA VAL A 704 6.52 7.18 -14.57
C VAL A 704 6.16 5.75 -14.17
N ARG A 705 7.15 4.89 -13.94
CA ARG A 705 6.89 3.49 -13.58
C ARG A 705 6.37 3.35 -12.15
N GLY A 706 5.04 3.33 -12.02
CA GLY A 706 4.33 3.07 -10.77
C GLY A 706 4.60 1.68 -10.15
N PRO A 707 4.06 1.41 -8.94
CA PRO A 707 4.47 0.29 -8.09
C PRO A 707 4.10 -1.10 -8.65
N ASN A 708 5.00 -1.71 -9.43
CA ASN A 708 5.12 -3.15 -9.73
C ASN A 708 3.82 -3.93 -10.09
N GLN A 709 2.78 -3.28 -10.62
CA GLN A 709 1.56 -3.92 -11.13
C GLN A 709 1.51 -4.03 -12.66
N PHE A 710 2.46 -3.39 -13.36
CA PHE A 710 2.56 -3.42 -14.82
C PHE A 710 3.50 -4.52 -15.29
N ALA A 711 3.24 -5.02 -16.50
CA ALA A 711 4.09 -6.00 -17.16
C ALA A 711 5.57 -5.59 -17.18
N HIS A 712 6.47 -6.58 -17.22
CA HIS A 712 7.92 -6.35 -17.33
C HIS A 712 8.34 -5.64 -18.63
N LEU A 713 7.45 -5.65 -19.64
CA LEU A 713 7.60 -5.03 -20.94
C LEU A 713 6.31 -4.28 -21.31
N LEU A 714 6.44 -3.01 -21.74
CA LEU A 714 5.31 -2.16 -22.14
C LEU A 714 5.62 -1.50 -23.49
N SER A 715 4.65 -1.43 -24.39
CA SER A 715 4.79 -0.75 -25.68
C SER A 715 4.31 0.70 -25.62
N VAL A 716 4.96 1.59 -26.37
CA VAL A 716 4.42 2.89 -26.77
C VAL A 716 4.49 2.98 -28.31
N CYS A 717 3.35 3.20 -28.96
CA CYS A 717 3.22 3.29 -30.41
C CYS A 717 2.66 4.66 -30.82
N PHE A 718 3.19 5.24 -31.88
CA PHE A 718 2.79 6.58 -32.32
C PHE A 718 2.78 6.74 -33.86
N ALA A 719 1.87 7.60 -34.33
CA ALA A 719 1.68 7.96 -35.74
C ALA A 719 1.22 9.42 -35.84
N ALA A 720 1.67 10.14 -36.87
CA ALA A 720 1.29 11.52 -37.11
C ALA A 720 0.22 11.59 -38.21
N ASN A 721 -0.92 12.21 -37.91
CA ASN A 721 -2.08 12.33 -38.79
C ASN A 721 -2.19 13.75 -39.35
N THR A 722 -2.25 13.91 -40.67
CA THR A 722 -2.88 15.08 -41.30
C THR A 722 -4.36 14.79 -41.57
N GLN A 723 -5.05 15.74 -42.19
CA GLN A 723 -6.44 15.57 -42.62
C GLN A 723 -6.66 14.32 -43.50
N SER A 724 -5.71 13.92 -44.35
CA SER A 724 -5.86 12.76 -45.27
C SER A 724 -4.71 11.73 -45.26
N LEU A 725 -3.58 12.01 -44.61
CA LEU A 725 -2.41 11.13 -44.57
C LEU A 725 -2.03 10.75 -43.14
N GLN A 726 -1.36 9.61 -42.99
CA GLN A 726 -0.80 9.10 -41.74
C GLN A 726 0.66 8.67 -41.97
N SER A 727 1.56 9.06 -41.07
CA SER A 727 2.98 8.67 -41.11
C SER A 727 3.16 7.15 -40.93
N HIS A 728 4.34 6.62 -41.26
CA HIS A 728 4.72 5.28 -40.82
C HIS A 728 4.66 5.17 -39.29
N ILE A 729 3.89 4.18 -38.79
CA ILE A 729 3.74 3.93 -37.36
C ILE A 729 5.08 3.47 -36.77
N ARG A 730 5.53 4.11 -35.69
CA ARG A 730 6.70 3.69 -34.91
C ARG A 730 6.24 3.20 -33.54
N CYS A 731 6.79 2.06 -33.10
CA CYS A 731 6.61 1.56 -31.73
C CYS A 731 7.96 1.39 -31.03
N MET A 732 7.98 1.68 -29.73
CA MET A 732 9.12 1.49 -28.84
C MET A 732 8.71 0.69 -27.58
N TRP A 733 9.68 0.08 -26.91
CA TRP A 733 9.46 -0.82 -25.79
C TRP A 733 10.13 -0.31 -24.52
N LEU A 734 9.34 -0.10 -23.46
CA LEU A 734 9.82 0.21 -22.12
C LEU A 734 10.07 -1.12 -21.39
N LYS A 735 11.32 -1.59 -21.37
CA LYS A 735 11.73 -2.86 -20.74
C LYS A 735 12.34 -2.59 -19.37
N GLN A 736 11.74 -3.11 -18.30
CA GLN A 736 12.23 -2.88 -16.94
C GLN A 736 13.64 -3.47 -16.77
N LYS A 737 14.61 -2.69 -16.28
CA LYS A 737 15.99 -3.14 -16.07
C LYS A 737 16.59 -2.58 -14.79
N LEU A 738 16.97 -3.48 -13.89
CA LEU A 738 17.71 -3.15 -12.67
C LEU A 738 19.19 -2.95 -13.03
N LYS A 739 19.70 -1.71 -12.94
CA LYS A 739 21.13 -1.40 -13.16
C LYS A 739 21.95 -1.81 -11.93
N CYS A 740 22.63 -2.95 -12.00
CA CYS A 740 23.77 -3.25 -11.14
C CYS A 740 25.06 -2.73 -11.79
N LYS A 741 25.92 -2.02 -11.05
CA LYS A 741 27.27 -1.69 -11.53
C LYS A 741 28.21 -2.87 -11.26
N GLU A 742 28.47 -3.67 -12.29
CA GLU A 742 29.24 -4.93 -12.21
C GLU A 742 30.63 -4.81 -11.55
N ARG A 743 31.27 -3.63 -11.61
CA ARG A 743 32.62 -3.40 -11.04
C ARG A 743 32.66 -2.95 -9.58
N GLU A 744 31.53 -2.60 -8.95
CA GLU A 744 31.52 -1.95 -7.62
C GLU A 744 30.85 -2.78 -6.51
N LEU A 745 30.22 -3.93 -6.83
CA LEU A 745 29.44 -4.77 -5.89
C LEU A 745 28.44 -3.96 -5.05
N ARG A 746 27.78 -2.98 -5.68
CA ARG A 746 26.84 -2.04 -5.08
C ARG A 746 25.53 -1.97 -5.84
N MET A 747 24.43 -1.82 -5.10
CA MET A 747 23.18 -1.26 -5.61
C MET A 747 23.22 0.26 -5.46
N SER A 748 22.73 0.99 -6.46
CA SER A 748 22.55 2.44 -6.39
C SER A 748 21.15 2.80 -6.87
N LEU A 749 20.41 3.50 -6.03
CA LEU A 749 19.08 4.03 -6.33
C LEU A 749 19.15 5.56 -6.37
N VAL A 750 18.50 6.15 -7.37
CA VAL A 750 18.24 7.58 -7.48
C VAL A 750 16.74 7.74 -7.77
N LEU A 751 16.06 8.63 -7.03
CA LEU A 751 14.64 8.95 -7.19
C LEU A 751 14.50 10.48 -7.27
N PRO A 752 13.79 11.08 -8.24
CA PRO A 752 13.47 12.50 -8.21
C PRO A 752 12.59 12.87 -7.01
N THR A 753 12.79 14.05 -6.42
CA THR A 753 12.00 14.52 -5.28
C THR A 753 10.54 14.84 -5.62
N SER A 754 10.25 15.14 -6.89
CA SER A 754 8.89 15.33 -7.43
C SER A 754 8.00 14.09 -7.27
N PHE A 755 8.56 12.88 -7.22
CA PHE A 755 7.80 11.65 -6.98
C PHE A 755 7.55 11.32 -5.52
N LEU A 756 7.99 12.20 -4.62
CA LEU A 756 7.99 12.00 -3.19
C LEU A 756 7.33 13.19 -2.46
N GLU A 757 6.42 13.88 -3.14
CA GLU A 757 5.56 14.90 -2.52
C GLU A 757 4.80 14.31 -1.33
N ASN A 758 4.76 15.05 -0.22
CA ASN A 758 4.19 14.64 1.07
C ASN A 758 4.97 13.54 1.83
N LEU A 759 6.19 13.19 1.42
CA LEU A 759 7.12 12.37 2.21
C LEU A 759 8.20 13.23 2.90
N HIS A 760 8.45 12.99 4.18
CA HIS A 760 9.62 13.53 4.87
C HIS A 760 10.84 12.65 4.54
N PHE A 761 11.86 13.20 3.88
CA PHE A 761 13.05 12.42 3.47
C PHE A 761 13.87 11.86 4.64
N SER A 762 13.72 12.43 5.84
CA SER A 762 14.25 11.90 7.11
C SER A 762 13.73 10.51 7.46
N ASP A 763 12.59 10.12 6.91
CA ASP A 763 11.86 8.91 7.26
C ASP A 763 12.23 7.74 6.33
N LEU A 764 13.07 7.98 5.32
CA LEU A 764 13.47 6.98 4.34
C LEU A 764 14.61 6.09 4.88
N GLN A 765 14.35 4.79 4.97
CA GLN A 765 15.25 3.81 5.58
C GLN A 765 15.37 2.55 4.72
N LEU A 766 16.54 1.91 4.70
CA LEU A 766 16.74 0.60 4.07
C LEU A 766 16.29 -0.54 5.00
N ASN A 767 16.57 -1.80 4.63
CA ASN A 767 16.35 -2.94 5.53
C ASN A 767 17.09 -2.79 6.87
N ASP A 768 18.29 -2.20 6.84
CA ASP A 768 19.11 -1.82 7.98
C ASP A 768 18.98 -0.31 8.27
N PRO A 769 18.64 0.10 9.51
CA PRO A 769 18.50 1.50 9.88
C PRO A 769 19.81 2.30 9.91
N ALA A 770 20.98 1.64 9.98
CA ALA A 770 22.27 2.34 10.09
C ALA A 770 22.81 2.87 8.75
N CYS A 771 22.19 2.51 7.62
CA CYS A 771 22.70 2.88 6.30
C CYS A 771 22.09 4.19 5.75
N PRO A 772 22.91 5.12 5.22
CA PRO A 772 22.46 6.43 4.83
C PRO A 772 21.60 6.44 3.57
N VAL A 773 20.55 7.26 3.62
CA VAL A 773 19.77 7.72 2.48
C VAL A 773 20.03 9.22 2.36
N PHE A 774 20.62 9.64 1.25
CA PHE A 774 20.93 11.04 0.99
C PHE A 774 19.79 11.69 0.20
N TYR A 775 19.59 12.99 0.36
CA TYR A 775 18.60 13.74 -0.41
C TYR A 775 19.05 15.19 -0.62
N ASN A 776 18.67 15.76 -1.75
CA ASN A 776 18.80 17.18 -2.07
C ASN A 776 17.46 17.71 -2.62
N THR A 777 17.43 18.93 -3.14
CA THR A 777 16.18 19.55 -3.66
C THR A 777 15.59 18.87 -4.89
N THR A 778 16.38 18.07 -5.61
CA THR A 778 16.01 17.43 -6.90
C THR A 778 15.93 15.91 -6.84
N HIS A 779 16.73 15.27 -5.98
CA HIS A 779 16.86 13.82 -5.93
C HIS A 779 17.10 13.28 -4.52
N VAL A 780 16.48 12.15 -4.21
CA VAL A 780 16.90 11.19 -3.17
C VAL A 780 17.88 10.19 -3.79
N THR A 781 18.92 9.79 -3.08
CA THR A 781 19.96 8.87 -3.55
C THR A 781 20.45 7.98 -2.43
N THR A 782 20.59 6.68 -2.68
CA THR A 782 21.27 5.75 -1.76
C THR A 782 22.12 4.75 -2.53
N SER A 783 23.28 4.40 -1.96
CA SER A 783 24.27 3.53 -2.59
C SER A 783 24.91 2.62 -1.55
N PHE A 784 24.64 1.32 -1.64
CA PHE A 784 24.98 0.33 -0.62
C PHE A 784 25.51 -0.96 -1.25
N SER A 785 26.37 -1.69 -0.52
CA SER A 785 26.93 -2.94 -1.02
C SER A 785 25.87 -4.05 -1.06
N LEU A 786 26.00 -4.96 -2.03
CA LEU A 786 25.18 -6.16 -2.19
C LEU A 786 25.16 -7.06 -0.94
N THR A 787 26.15 -6.95 -0.06
CA THR A 787 26.24 -7.71 1.21
C THR A 787 26.01 -6.84 2.46
N GLY A 788 25.80 -5.53 2.30
CA GLY A 788 25.61 -4.59 3.41
C GLY A 788 24.16 -4.11 3.55
N CYS A 789 23.90 -3.26 4.54
CA CYS A 789 22.64 -2.53 4.71
C CYS A 789 21.38 -3.41 4.79
N GLY A 790 21.49 -4.62 5.35
CA GLY A 790 20.37 -5.56 5.44
C GLY A 790 19.96 -6.17 4.10
N THR A 791 20.84 -6.13 3.09
CA THR A 791 20.62 -6.81 1.80
C THR A 791 20.64 -8.33 2.02
N LYS A 792 19.54 -9.00 1.67
CA LYS A 792 19.40 -10.46 1.76
C LYS A 792 19.96 -11.10 0.49
N ARG A 793 20.64 -12.24 0.62
CA ARG A 793 21.10 -13.05 -0.53
C ARG A 793 20.26 -14.32 -0.66
N MET A 794 19.83 -14.63 -1.88
CA MET A 794 19.11 -15.83 -2.28
C MET A 794 19.82 -16.46 -3.47
N HIS A 795 19.80 -17.79 -3.56
CA HIS A 795 20.38 -18.54 -4.67
C HIS A 795 19.25 -19.05 -5.57
N LEU A 796 19.33 -18.77 -6.87
CA LEU A 796 18.35 -19.17 -7.89
C LEU A 796 19.07 -19.93 -9.00
N GLY A 797 19.44 -21.19 -8.71
CA GLY A 797 20.16 -22.06 -9.64
C GLY A 797 21.53 -21.48 -10.04
N SER A 798 21.63 -20.99 -11.27
CA SER A 798 22.82 -20.36 -11.85
C SER A 798 23.01 -18.88 -11.47
N GLU A 799 22.04 -18.25 -10.79
CA GLU A 799 22.07 -16.83 -10.41
C GLU A 799 22.13 -16.61 -8.88
N LEU A 800 22.83 -15.54 -8.50
CA LEU A 800 22.77 -14.95 -7.15
C LEU A 800 21.84 -13.74 -7.16
N LEU A 801 20.74 -13.81 -6.42
CA LEU A 801 19.81 -12.72 -6.20
C LEU A 801 20.11 -12.02 -4.87
N TYR A 802 20.32 -10.72 -4.91
CA TYR A 802 20.49 -9.85 -3.75
C TYR A 802 19.28 -8.92 -3.66
N THR A 803 18.66 -8.77 -2.48
CA THR A 803 17.46 -7.94 -2.29
C THR A 803 17.53 -7.04 -1.06
N ASN A 804 17.10 -5.78 -1.22
CA ASN A 804 16.93 -4.80 -0.14
C ASN A 804 15.56 -4.12 -0.30
N THR A 805 15.16 -3.27 0.65
CA THR A 805 13.91 -2.50 0.55
C THR A 805 14.12 -1.10 1.13
N LEU A 806 13.93 -0.07 0.32
CA LEU A 806 13.77 1.30 0.83
C LEU A 806 12.32 1.49 1.27
N ARG A 807 12.09 2.02 2.46
CA ARG A 807 10.79 2.14 3.10
C ARG A 807 10.66 3.45 3.87
N SER A 808 9.48 4.06 3.85
CA SER A 808 9.14 5.20 4.71
C SER A 808 8.76 4.69 6.11
N ILE A 809 9.63 4.91 7.10
CA ILE A 809 9.39 4.71 8.52
C ILE A 809 9.57 6.05 9.21
N ASN A 810 8.45 6.74 9.48
CA ASN A 810 8.48 7.96 10.27
C ASN A 810 8.88 7.61 11.73
N PRO A 811 10.05 8.07 12.23
CA PRO A 811 10.57 7.65 13.54
C PRO A 811 9.71 8.13 14.72
N ASN A 812 8.92 9.18 14.50
CA ASN A 812 8.02 9.78 15.48
C ASN A 812 6.62 9.13 15.45
N SER A 813 6.29 8.34 14.42
CA SER A 813 5.02 7.63 14.32
C SER A 813 5.11 6.25 14.98
N THR A 814 4.69 6.15 16.24
CA THR A 814 4.71 4.85 16.95
C THR A 814 3.69 3.84 16.41
N ILE A 815 2.73 4.29 15.59
CA ILE A 815 1.74 3.43 14.91
C ILE A 815 1.49 3.97 13.48
N SER A 816 2.40 3.70 12.55
CA SER A 816 2.01 3.55 11.14
C SER A 816 2.35 2.13 10.68
N ARG A 817 1.31 1.34 10.36
CA ARG A 817 1.45 0.01 9.74
C ARG A 817 1.34 0.05 8.21
N VAL A 818 1.29 1.24 7.63
CA VAL A 818 1.38 1.46 6.17
C VAL A 818 2.52 2.44 5.93
N ALA A 819 3.69 1.89 5.56
CA ALA A 819 4.79 2.72 5.08
C ALA A 819 4.35 3.38 3.76
N THR A 820 4.31 4.72 3.73
CA THR A 820 3.84 5.52 2.58
C THR A 820 4.68 5.35 1.32
N LEU A 821 5.89 4.79 1.46
CA LEU A 821 6.69 4.24 0.38
C LEU A 821 7.20 2.86 0.81
N ILE A 822 7.05 1.85 -0.04
CA ILE A 822 7.76 0.57 0.04
C ILE A 822 8.32 0.26 -1.36
N LEU A 823 9.64 0.36 -1.49
CA LEU A 823 10.38 0.19 -2.73
C LEU A 823 11.34 -1.02 -2.58
N PRO A 824 10.94 -2.21 -3.05
CA PRO A 824 11.84 -3.36 -3.10
C PRO A 824 12.92 -3.14 -4.16
N LEU A 825 14.16 -3.41 -3.78
CA LEU A 825 15.37 -3.27 -4.59
C LEU A 825 15.99 -4.65 -4.81
N ALA A 826 16.43 -4.95 -6.02
CA ALA A 826 17.01 -6.25 -6.34
C ALA A 826 18.18 -6.12 -7.33
N CYS A 827 19.13 -7.05 -7.22
CA CYS A 827 20.21 -7.25 -8.18
C CYS A 827 20.40 -8.74 -8.43
N ARG A 828 20.52 -9.15 -9.69
CA ARG A 828 20.84 -10.53 -10.10
C ARG A 828 22.26 -10.56 -10.67
N ILE A 829 23.05 -11.55 -10.28
CA ILE A 829 24.41 -11.77 -10.78
C ILE A 829 24.54 -13.20 -11.31
N PRO A 830 24.85 -13.40 -12.61
CA PRO A 830 25.14 -14.72 -13.16
C PRO A 830 26.41 -15.32 -12.56
N GLY A 831 26.37 -16.60 -12.17
CA GLY A 831 27.48 -17.27 -11.47
C GLY A 831 28.79 -17.40 -12.26
N GLN A 832 28.81 -17.11 -13.56
CA GLN A 832 30.01 -17.27 -14.40
C GLN A 832 31.06 -16.15 -14.25
N GLN A 833 30.70 -14.96 -13.77
CA GLN A 833 31.63 -13.81 -13.71
C GLN A 833 32.66 -13.86 -12.57
N ALA A 834 32.58 -14.84 -11.66
CA ALA A 834 33.47 -14.95 -10.49
C ALA A 834 34.86 -15.54 -10.80
N LYS A 835 35.59 -14.96 -11.78
CA LYS A 835 36.96 -15.39 -12.15
C LYS A 835 37.95 -14.23 -12.22
N GLY A 836 38.79 -14.12 -11.19
CA GLY A 836 40.01 -13.31 -11.15
C GLY A 836 40.95 -13.93 -10.09
N PRO A 837 42.25 -14.11 -10.36
CA PRO A 837 43.08 -15.04 -9.58
C PRO A 837 43.69 -14.47 -8.29
N ILE A 838 43.75 -13.14 -8.12
CA ILE A 838 44.43 -12.50 -6.98
C ILE A 838 43.60 -11.33 -6.46
N PHE A 839 43.30 -11.35 -5.17
CA PHE A 839 42.73 -10.21 -4.43
C PHE A 839 43.77 -9.69 -3.43
N LYS A 840 44.16 -8.43 -3.57
CA LYS A 840 45.13 -7.76 -2.68
C LYS A 840 44.38 -6.84 -1.73
N ILE A 841 44.58 -7.03 -0.42
CA ILE A 841 43.95 -6.23 0.64
C ILE A 841 45.05 -5.47 1.39
N SER A 842 44.85 -4.17 1.60
CA SER A 842 45.79 -3.30 2.31
C SER A 842 45.15 -2.73 3.59
N ILE A 843 45.95 -2.66 4.65
CA ILE A 843 45.64 -1.98 5.91
C ILE A 843 46.13 -0.51 5.78
N PRO A 844 45.46 0.49 6.38
CA PRO A 844 45.99 1.85 6.45
C PRO A 844 47.27 1.93 7.31
N GLU A 845 48.20 2.80 6.92
CA GLU A 845 49.38 3.10 7.73
C GLU A 845 49.06 4.15 8.79
N GLU A 846 48.71 3.71 10.01
CA GLU A 846 48.91 4.52 11.22
C GLU A 846 50.05 3.91 12.04
N VAL A 847 51.10 4.71 12.25
CA VAL A 847 52.37 4.25 12.81
C VAL A 847 52.35 4.43 14.33
N GLU A 848 52.23 3.32 15.06
CA GLU A 848 53.21 3.00 16.12
C GLU A 848 53.23 1.49 16.41
N THR A 849 54.44 0.94 16.59
CA THR A 849 54.77 -0.46 16.95
C THR A 849 54.05 -1.61 16.18
N PHE A 850 54.67 -1.99 15.05
CA PHE A 850 54.98 -3.38 14.61
C PHE A 850 54.95 -3.64 13.09
N GLY A 851 54.83 -2.59 12.26
CA GLY A 851 55.23 -2.60 10.84
C GLY A 851 54.25 -3.26 9.87
N ALA A 852 54.56 -3.18 8.58
CA ALA A 852 53.66 -3.62 7.52
C ALA A 852 53.56 -5.15 7.42
N VAL A 853 52.36 -5.68 7.70
CA VAL A 853 51.97 -7.07 7.43
C VAL A 853 51.05 -7.10 6.22
N SER A 854 51.25 -8.03 5.29
CA SER A 854 50.44 -8.17 4.08
C SER A 854 50.05 -9.62 3.83
N PHE A 855 48.79 -9.86 3.49
CA PHE A 855 48.23 -11.19 3.26
C PHE A 855 47.50 -11.27 1.92
N TRP A 856 47.41 -12.48 1.38
CA TRP A 856 46.69 -12.81 0.15
C TRP A 856 46.11 -14.22 0.27
N ILE A 857 45.19 -14.59 -0.63
CA ILE A 857 44.57 -15.91 -0.66
C ILE A 857 44.69 -16.47 -2.07
N GLU A 858 45.34 -17.62 -2.21
CA GLU A 858 45.45 -18.36 -3.46
C GLU A 858 44.50 -19.58 -3.44
N PHE A 859 43.88 -19.85 -4.59
CA PHE A 859 42.99 -20.99 -4.80
C PHE A 859 43.56 -21.86 -5.93
N HIS A 860 43.83 -23.12 -5.62
CA HIS A 860 44.34 -24.11 -6.57
C HIS A 860 43.30 -25.21 -6.81
N LEU A 861 43.33 -25.86 -7.98
CA LEU A 861 42.47 -27.01 -8.25
C LEU A 861 43.00 -28.26 -7.52
N PRO A 862 42.17 -29.29 -7.29
CA PRO A 862 42.63 -30.55 -6.68
C PRO A 862 43.73 -31.21 -7.52
N GLY A 863 44.93 -31.32 -6.95
CA GLY A 863 46.13 -31.80 -7.63
C GLY A 863 47.11 -30.70 -8.10
N GLU A 864 46.83 -29.43 -7.76
CA GLU A 864 47.67 -28.25 -8.01
C GLU A 864 48.04 -27.53 -6.70
N GLY A 865 48.97 -26.57 -6.78
CA GLY A 865 49.42 -25.76 -5.63
C GLY A 865 50.39 -26.47 -4.67
N PRO A 866 50.71 -25.84 -3.52
CA PRO A 866 51.69 -26.38 -2.55
C PRO A 866 51.34 -27.78 -2.01
N LEU A 867 50.06 -28.11 -1.93
CA LEU A 867 49.55 -29.40 -1.45
C LEU A 867 48.93 -30.25 -2.59
N ALA A 868 49.45 -30.09 -3.81
CA ALA A 868 49.10 -30.87 -5.00
C ALA A 868 49.17 -32.40 -4.79
N VAL A 869 50.09 -32.87 -3.94
CA VAL A 869 50.28 -34.31 -3.69
C VAL A 869 49.13 -34.91 -2.87
N GLU A 870 48.61 -34.15 -1.90
CA GLU A 870 47.58 -34.58 -0.96
C GLU A 870 46.17 -34.43 -1.54
N THR A 871 45.98 -33.43 -2.41
CA THR A 871 44.71 -33.15 -3.10
C THR A 871 44.47 -34.02 -4.35
N ARG A 872 45.43 -34.87 -4.74
CA ARG A 872 45.27 -35.89 -5.80
C ARG A 872 44.39 -37.07 -5.37
N LEU A 873 43.07 -36.85 -5.42
CA LEU A 873 41.98 -37.84 -5.38
C LEU A 873 42.32 -39.27 -4.87
N PRO A 874 42.44 -39.48 -3.55
CA PRO A 874 42.28 -40.80 -2.95
C PRO A 874 40.80 -41.20 -3.00
N ARG A 875 40.49 -42.48 -3.27
CA ARG A 875 39.09 -42.97 -3.23
C ARG A 875 38.50 -42.83 -1.82
N MET A 876 37.35 -42.17 -1.70
CA MET A 876 36.66 -42.00 -0.42
C MET A 876 36.31 -43.35 0.23
N ARG A 877 36.57 -43.45 1.54
CA ARG A 877 35.79 -44.29 2.46
C ARG A 877 34.86 -43.39 3.27
N SER A 878 33.66 -43.88 3.55
CA SER A 878 32.57 -43.12 4.18
C SER A 878 32.64 -43.13 5.71
N SER A 879 32.61 -41.96 6.35
CA SER A 879 32.15 -41.81 7.75
C SER A 879 31.96 -40.35 8.17
N GLN A 880 30.71 -40.01 8.55
CA GLN A 880 30.24 -38.99 9.53
C GLN A 880 30.82 -37.54 9.54
N PRO A 881 29.99 -36.53 9.91
CA PRO A 881 30.45 -35.15 10.05
C PRO A 881 31.33 -34.96 11.31
N VAL A 882 32.63 -34.70 11.12
CA VAL A 882 33.58 -34.43 12.20
C VAL A 882 33.67 -32.92 12.45
N ARG A 883 33.33 -32.46 13.67
CA ARG A 883 33.76 -31.13 14.14
C ARG A 883 35.17 -31.25 14.73
N ALA A 884 36.16 -30.79 13.98
CA ALA A 884 37.52 -30.60 14.47
C ALA A 884 37.75 -29.13 14.83
N ALA A 885 38.39 -28.89 15.99
CA ALA A 885 38.91 -27.59 16.38
C ALA A 885 40.38 -27.74 16.78
N ARG A 886 41.22 -26.76 16.41
CA ARG A 886 42.64 -26.72 16.75
C ARG A 886 42.96 -25.33 17.29
N GLU A 887 43.51 -25.27 18.48
CA GLU A 887 44.05 -24.05 19.07
C GLU A 887 45.57 -24.02 18.83
N ILE A 888 46.09 -22.88 18.37
CA ILE A 888 47.52 -22.64 18.16
C ILE A 888 47.87 -21.37 18.94
N ARG A 889 48.94 -21.41 19.74
CA ARG A 889 49.47 -20.25 20.46
C ARG A 889 50.91 -20.01 20.05
N ALA A 890 51.24 -18.76 19.76
CA ALA A 890 52.59 -18.30 19.46
C ALA A 890 52.99 -17.17 20.42
N THR A 891 54.24 -17.15 20.86
CA THR A 891 54.79 -16.15 21.78
C THR A 891 55.99 -15.47 21.12
N GLY A 892 55.73 -14.37 20.43
CA GLY A 892 56.70 -13.64 19.62
C GLY A 892 56.02 -12.90 18.47
N ARG A 893 56.80 -12.15 17.68
CA ARG A 893 56.29 -11.45 16.49
C ARG A 893 56.07 -12.47 15.37
N MET A 894 54.81 -12.80 15.11
CA MET A 894 54.40 -13.78 14.09
C MET A 894 54.07 -13.05 12.78
N GLU A 895 54.89 -13.24 11.75
CA GLU A 895 54.82 -12.47 10.50
C GLU A 895 53.79 -13.01 9.50
N THR A 896 53.50 -14.32 9.53
CA THR A 896 52.46 -14.99 8.73
C THR A 896 51.70 -16.04 9.55
N LEU A 897 50.44 -16.29 9.19
CA LEU A 897 49.58 -17.35 9.74
C LEU A 897 48.54 -17.78 8.71
N ASP A 898 48.76 -18.92 8.06
CA ASP A 898 47.94 -19.38 6.94
C ASP A 898 46.83 -20.34 7.41
N LEU A 899 45.58 -20.07 6.99
CA LEU A 899 44.45 -20.98 7.17
C LEU A 899 44.09 -21.66 5.84
N HIS A 900 44.51 -22.91 5.68
CA HIS A 900 44.08 -23.75 4.57
C HIS A 900 42.82 -24.55 4.94
N VAL A 901 41.78 -24.46 4.10
CA VAL A 901 40.52 -25.19 4.27
C VAL A 901 40.28 -26.07 3.04
N PHE A 902 40.35 -27.39 3.21
CA PHE A 902 40.09 -28.37 2.15
C PHE A 902 38.84 -29.19 2.47
N SER A 903 37.96 -29.32 1.48
CA SER A 903 36.78 -30.18 1.52
C SER A 903 36.41 -30.62 0.12
N ASN A 904 35.86 -31.83 -0.04
CA ASN A 904 35.29 -32.31 -1.31
C ASN A 904 33.75 -32.19 -1.36
N CYS A 905 33.15 -31.61 -0.31
CA CYS A 905 31.72 -31.34 -0.19
C CYS A 905 31.49 -29.94 0.42
N SER A 906 30.28 -29.41 0.29
CA SER A 906 29.91 -28.06 0.71
C SER A 906 30.05 -27.85 2.23
N LEU A 907 30.87 -26.87 2.63
CA LEU A 907 30.97 -26.37 4.00
C LEU A 907 30.05 -25.16 4.17
N ASP A 908 29.06 -25.24 5.05
CA ASP A 908 28.12 -24.14 5.31
C ASP A 908 28.78 -22.93 5.99
N ARG A 909 29.84 -23.17 6.78
CA ARG A 909 30.56 -22.14 7.56
C ARG A 909 31.95 -22.63 7.96
N ALA A 910 32.95 -21.77 7.82
CA ALA A 910 34.31 -21.93 8.35
C ALA A 910 34.83 -20.55 8.79
N GLU A 911 35.49 -20.46 9.95
CA GLU A 911 35.86 -19.18 10.58
C GLU A 911 37.22 -19.26 11.27
N LEU A 912 38.03 -18.21 11.10
CA LEU A 912 39.23 -17.96 11.89
C LEU A 912 38.88 -16.95 12.98
N MET A 913 39.13 -17.28 14.25
CA MET A 913 38.96 -16.35 15.37
C MET A 913 40.30 -16.09 16.03
N MET A 914 40.70 -14.82 16.09
CA MET A 914 41.93 -14.36 16.73
C MET A 914 41.61 -13.57 18.00
N TYR A 915 42.43 -13.79 19.03
CA TYR A 915 42.37 -13.11 20.32
C TYR A 915 43.78 -12.66 20.69
N VAL A 916 43.91 -11.46 21.24
CA VAL A 916 45.16 -10.98 21.83
C VAL A 916 45.12 -11.27 23.33
N GLU A 917 46.15 -11.93 23.85
CA GLU A 917 46.25 -12.32 25.27
C GLU A 917 47.45 -11.62 25.92
N CYS A 918 47.18 -10.57 26.70
CA CYS A 918 48.21 -9.77 27.37
C CYS A 918 48.33 -10.16 28.85
N LEU A 919 49.56 -10.26 29.35
CA LEU A 919 49.85 -10.54 30.76
C LEU A 919 50.21 -9.23 31.50
N VAL A 920 49.35 -8.80 32.41
CA VAL A 920 49.53 -7.57 33.21
C VAL A 920 50.03 -7.94 34.60
N GLN A 921 51.26 -7.55 34.94
CA GLN A 921 51.77 -7.70 36.31
C GLN A 921 51.40 -6.48 37.16
N LEU A 922 50.62 -6.69 38.24
CA LEU A 922 50.42 -5.70 39.29
C LEU A 922 51.49 -5.88 40.37
N CYS A 923 52.18 -4.81 40.74
CA CYS A 923 53.26 -4.83 41.73
C CYS A 923 53.13 -3.66 42.71
N VAL A 924 53.29 -3.94 44.01
CA VAL A 924 53.24 -2.96 45.09
C VAL A 924 54.44 -3.15 46.01
N THR A 925 55.32 -2.14 46.09
CA THR A 925 56.51 -2.18 46.96
C THR A 925 56.20 -1.68 48.38
N THR A 926 56.73 -2.35 49.40
CA THR A 926 56.46 -2.04 50.83
C THR A 926 57.58 -1.25 51.52
N LYS A 927 58.66 -0.90 50.80
CA LYS A 927 59.79 -0.12 51.30
C LYS A 927 60.21 0.94 50.29
N GLN A 928 60.54 2.15 50.75
CA GLN A 928 60.96 3.28 49.90
C GLN A 928 62.20 3.00 49.03
N SER A 929 63.00 1.99 49.36
CA SER A 929 64.19 1.59 48.59
C SER A 929 63.92 0.54 47.49
N GLN A 930 62.67 0.07 47.33
CA GLN A 930 62.29 -0.90 46.31
C GLN A 930 61.53 -0.21 45.17
N ARG A 931 61.76 -0.67 43.94
CA ARG A 931 60.98 -0.30 42.74
C ARG A 931 60.44 -1.57 42.10
N CYS A 932 59.29 -1.47 41.44
CA CYS A 932 58.79 -2.55 40.60
C CYS A 932 59.64 -2.67 39.31
N PRO A 933 59.83 -3.88 38.76
CA PRO A 933 60.53 -4.07 37.50
C PRO A 933 59.71 -3.49 36.33
N ASP A 934 60.41 -2.98 35.31
CA ASP A 934 59.80 -2.49 34.07
C ASP A 934 59.57 -3.68 33.10
N PRO A 935 58.31 -4.03 32.76
CA PRO A 935 57.99 -5.18 31.92
C PRO A 935 58.43 -5.01 30.45
N CYS A 936 58.81 -3.81 30.02
CA CYS A 936 59.29 -3.53 28.67
C CYS A 936 60.83 -3.63 28.54
N THR A 937 61.53 -4.08 29.59
CA THR A 937 62.99 -4.28 29.58
C THR A 937 63.35 -5.75 29.89
N GLU A 938 64.25 -6.34 29.10
CA GLU A 938 64.48 -7.81 29.09
C GLU A 938 65.24 -8.38 30.31
N THR A 939 65.35 -7.65 31.42
CA THR A 939 66.01 -8.12 32.66
C THR A 939 65.16 -7.90 33.92
N PRO A 940 64.03 -8.61 34.07
CA PRO A 940 63.28 -8.61 35.33
C PRO A 940 64.10 -9.28 36.45
N ASP A 941 64.40 -8.51 37.50
CA ASP A 941 64.92 -9.06 38.76
C ASP A 941 63.87 -10.02 39.35
N LYS A 942 64.19 -11.31 39.38
CA LYS A 942 63.26 -12.39 39.73
C LYS A 942 62.90 -12.42 41.23
N SER A 943 63.51 -11.58 42.06
CA SER A 943 63.30 -11.58 43.52
C SER A 943 61.92 -11.05 44.00
N ILE A 944 61.12 -10.44 43.12
CA ILE A 944 59.85 -9.76 43.48
C ILE A 944 58.60 -10.46 42.90
N VAL A 945 58.74 -11.41 41.97
CA VAL A 945 57.61 -12.10 41.33
C VAL A 945 57.08 -13.23 42.22
N ASN A 946 55.76 -13.38 42.32
CA ASN A 946 55.04 -14.33 43.19
C ASN A 946 55.23 -14.10 44.70
N SER A 947 55.09 -12.85 45.16
CA SER A 947 54.87 -12.52 46.57
C SER A 947 53.38 -12.26 46.85
N ILE A 948 53.01 -12.10 48.13
CA ILE A 948 51.64 -11.73 48.56
C ILE A 948 51.16 -10.39 47.94
N LEU A 949 52.08 -9.55 47.45
CA LEU A 949 51.80 -8.21 46.91
C LEU A 949 52.17 -8.04 45.42
N THR A 950 52.38 -9.16 44.72
CA THR A 950 52.57 -9.21 43.26
C THR A 950 51.63 -10.23 42.62
N HIS A 951 50.88 -9.83 41.59
CA HIS A 951 49.92 -10.71 40.91
C HIS A 951 49.88 -10.47 39.40
N ASN A 952 49.77 -11.57 38.65
CA ASN A 952 49.73 -11.55 37.19
C ASN A 952 48.30 -11.79 36.72
N TYR A 953 47.71 -10.80 36.04
CA TYR A 953 46.38 -10.88 35.45
C TYR A 953 46.51 -11.15 33.95
N THR A 954 45.74 -12.11 33.44
CA THR A 954 45.75 -12.42 32.00
C THR A 954 44.51 -11.81 31.36
N VAL A 955 44.71 -10.82 30.49
CA VAL A 955 43.65 -10.05 29.84
C VAL A 955 43.56 -10.50 28.38
N ARG A 956 42.48 -11.20 28.03
CA ARG A 956 42.14 -11.53 26.64
C ARG A 956 41.28 -10.44 26.03
N SER A 957 41.56 -10.06 24.79
CA SER A 957 40.66 -9.26 23.98
C SER A 957 39.35 -10.03 23.68
N GLY A 958 38.31 -9.29 23.27
CA GLY A 958 37.25 -9.90 22.48
C GLY A 958 37.77 -10.47 21.15
N PRO A 959 36.97 -11.25 20.40
CA PRO A 959 37.34 -11.69 19.06
C PRO A 959 37.59 -10.46 18.17
N VAL A 960 38.77 -10.39 17.54
CA VAL A 960 39.15 -9.23 16.74
C VAL A 960 38.53 -9.34 15.34
N HIS A 961 37.71 -8.37 14.97
CA HIS A 961 37.11 -8.27 13.64
C HIS A 961 37.76 -7.13 12.85
N LEU A 962 38.09 -7.38 11.58
CA LEU A 962 38.74 -6.40 10.70
C LEU A 962 37.74 -5.34 10.21
N ILE A 963 38.14 -4.07 10.28
CA ILE A 963 37.33 -2.91 9.90
C ILE A 963 38.12 -2.05 8.90
N LYS A 964 37.45 -1.45 7.93
CA LYS A 964 38.07 -0.56 6.92
C LYS A 964 37.98 0.90 7.35
N ALA A 965 39.11 1.60 7.40
CA ALA A 965 39.16 3.04 7.66
C ALA A 965 38.68 3.90 6.48
N THR A 966 38.41 5.18 6.74
CA THR A 966 37.98 6.18 5.76
C THR A 966 38.81 7.45 5.96
N GLU A 967 39.29 8.05 4.87
CA GLU A 967 40.19 9.21 4.90
C GLU A 967 39.47 10.50 5.33
N THR A 968 40.16 11.35 6.10
CA THR A 968 39.72 12.71 6.45
C THR A 968 40.80 13.73 6.15
N SER A 969 40.50 14.70 5.28
CA SER A 969 41.43 15.76 4.88
C SER A 969 41.41 16.94 5.86
N THR A 970 42.56 17.24 6.48
CA THR A 970 42.77 18.37 7.40
C THR A 970 42.97 19.70 6.67
N THR A 971 42.45 20.80 7.21
CA THR A 971 42.87 22.17 6.84
C THR A 971 43.14 23.03 8.08
N THR A 972 44.16 23.88 7.99
CA THR A 972 44.69 24.71 9.10
C THR A 972 44.28 26.18 8.99
N ALA A 973 44.02 26.83 10.12
CA ALA A 973 43.94 28.30 10.24
C ALA A 973 45.35 28.90 10.47
N LYS A 974 45.66 30.21 10.42
CA LYS A 974 44.95 31.52 10.45
C LYS A 974 45.80 32.53 9.59
N PRO A 975 45.73 33.89 9.62
CA PRO A 975 45.07 34.85 10.52
C PRO A 975 44.22 35.96 9.82
N THR A 976 43.80 36.96 10.60
CA THR A 976 42.90 38.09 10.25
C THR A 976 43.63 39.45 10.37
N PRO A 977 43.14 40.54 9.74
CA PRO A 977 43.31 41.87 10.36
C PRO A 977 42.13 42.88 10.24
N THR A 978 41.75 43.47 11.39
CA THR A 978 41.27 44.88 11.58
C THR A 978 39.91 45.36 11.01
N VAL A 979 39.50 46.61 11.36
CA VAL A 979 38.10 47.01 11.63
C VAL A 979 37.78 48.50 11.31
N LYS A 980 36.73 48.75 10.47
CA LYS A 980 35.84 49.97 10.37
C LYS A 980 36.50 51.37 10.16
N PRO A 981 35.76 52.50 9.98
CA PRO A 981 34.30 52.75 9.84
C PRO A 981 33.87 53.59 8.60
N GLY A 982 32.55 53.80 8.37
CA GLY A 982 32.06 55.01 7.65
C GLY A 982 30.76 54.91 6.83
N ALA A 983 29.97 56.00 6.88
CA ALA A 983 28.95 56.49 5.91
C ALA A 983 27.68 55.67 5.54
N GLN A 984 26.54 56.17 6.01
CA GLN A 984 25.22 56.21 5.34
C GLN A 984 24.95 57.68 4.90
N PRO A 985 23.87 58.02 4.17
CA PRO A 985 23.14 57.30 3.12
C PRO A 985 22.94 58.19 1.85
N SER A 986 22.29 57.68 0.80
CA SER A 986 21.71 58.54 -0.26
C SER A 986 20.39 58.01 -0.80
N THR A 987 19.48 58.94 -1.11
CA THR A 987 18.05 58.71 -1.43
C THR A 987 17.77 58.75 -2.93
N SER A 988 16.87 57.90 -3.43
CA SER A 988 15.83 58.21 -4.45
C SER A 988 15.19 56.93 -5.01
N GLN A 989 13.95 56.93 -5.52
CA GLN A 989 12.74 57.64 -5.08
C GLN A 989 11.52 56.86 -5.60
N VAL A 990 10.38 56.92 -4.89
CA VAL A 990 9.11 56.37 -5.40
C VAL A 990 8.45 57.39 -6.32
N THR A 991 7.96 56.95 -7.49
CA THR A 991 7.04 57.72 -8.34
C THR A 991 5.80 56.90 -8.69
N THR A 992 4.71 57.18 -7.98
CA THR A 992 3.35 56.77 -8.36
C THR A 992 2.82 57.65 -9.48
N ALA A 993 2.12 57.07 -10.46
CA ALA A 993 1.28 57.81 -11.39
C ALA A 993 -0.01 57.03 -11.69
N SER A 994 -1.16 57.69 -11.57
CA SER A 994 -2.50 57.09 -11.70
C SER A 994 -3.38 57.92 -12.64
N ALA A 995 -3.98 57.30 -13.66
CA ALA A 995 -5.07 57.91 -14.43
C ALA A 995 -5.99 56.87 -15.10
N SER A 996 -7.15 56.68 -14.46
CA SER A 996 -8.46 56.25 -14.96
C SER A 996 -8.79 56.09 -16.46
N HIS A 997 -9.70 55.15 -16.71
CA HIS A 997 -10.72 55.08 -17.80
C HIS A 997 -10.33 54.72 -19.25
N ALA A 998 -10.64 53.47 -19.62
CA ALA A 998 -11.50 53.16 -20.78
C ALA A 998 -12.17 51.77 -20.60
N LEU A 999 -13.50 51.66 -20.79
CA LEU A 999 -14.17 50.36 -20.91
C LEU A 999 -14.15 49.90 -22.37
N GLY A 1000 -13.42 48.82 -22.68
CA GLY A 1000 -13.24 48.29 -24.04
C GLY A 1000 -13.76 46.86 -24.20
N ARG A 1001 -14.85 46.69 -24.94
CA ARG A 1001 -15.54 45.42 -25.20
C ARG A 1001 -14.59 44.35 -25.82
N GLY A 1002 -14.31 43.27 -25.09
CA GLY A 1002 -13.51 42.13 -25.59
C GLY A 1002 -14.14 40.73 -25.42
N ALA A 1003 -15.02 40.53 -24.43
CA ALA A 1003 -15.46 39.18 -24.00
C ALA A 1003 -16.80 38.68 -24.59
N PHE A 1004 -17.41 39.42 -25.52
CA PHE A 1004 -18.80 39.15 -25.98
C PHE A 1004 -18.94 38.45 -27.34
N TRP A 1005 -17.84 38.21 -28.07
CA TRP A 1005 -17.91 37.69 -29.45
C TRP A 1005 -18.01 36.16 -29.56
N VAL A 1006 -17.42 35.40 -28.63
CA VAL A 1006 -17.41 33.92 -28.71
C VAL A 1006 -18.80 33.33 -28.49
N ILE A 1007 -19.61 33.92 -27.60
CA ILE A 1007 -20.96 33.43 -27.27
C ILE A 1007 -21.98 33.77 -28.38
N ALA A 1008 -21.80 34.89 -29.08
CA ALA A 1008 -22.73 35.36 -30.12
C ALA A 1008 -22.68 34.49 -31.38
N VAL A 1009 -21.50 34.02 -31.80
CA VAL A 1009 -21.35 33.19 -33.02
C VAL A 1009 -22.04 31.83 -32.85
N SER A 1010 -22.01 31.24 -31.64
CA SER A 1010 -22.62 29.93 -31.38
C SER A 1010 -24.15 29.91 -31.43
N LEU A 1011 -24.84 31.05 -31.24
CA LEU A 1011 -26.31 31.13 -31.40
C LEU A 1011 -26.74 31.38 -32.85
N ALA A 1012 -25.88 31.92 -33.71
CA ALA A 1012 -26.23 32.27 -35.09
C ALA A 1012 -26.36 31.05 -36.02
N VAL A 1013 -25.79 29.90 -35.64
CA VAL A 1013 -25.78 28.64 -36.43
C VAL A 1013 -26.96 27.72 -36.06
N LEU A 1014 -27.87 28.16 -35.18
CA LEU A 1014 -29.04 27.39 -34.71
C LEU A 1014 -30.40 28.02 -35.08
N LEU A 1015 -30.40 29.00 -35.98
CA LEU A 1015 -31.59 29.68 -36.51
C LEU A 1015 -31.59 29.79 -38.06
N LEU A 1016 -30.81 28.92 -38.72
CA LEU A 1016 -30.82 28.61 -40.15
C LEU A 1016 -30.76 27.09 -40.32
#